data_AF-A0A9P7E4S4-F1
#
_entry.id   AF-A0A9P7E4S4-F1
#
_cell.length_a   1.000
_cell.length_b   1.000
_cell.length_c   1.000
_cell.angle_alpha   90.00
_cell.angle_beta   90.00
_cell.angle_gamma   90.00
#
_symmetry.space_group_name_H-M   'P 1'
#
loop_
_entity.id
_entity.type
_entity.pdbx_description
1 polymer ?
#
loop_
_entity_poly.entity_id
_entity_poly.type
_entity_poly.pdbx_seq_one_letter_code
_entity_poly.pdbx_strand_id
1 'polypeptide(L)'
;MTKKQKEEKAAAELRRQALLASGVQIEGLQQQTSIPAKKVAFSNRKKKGPLAKEATASPAPESRPETPDDILETSAPSHVEPAAEEAKLDGVKDEWDASSGDESDESLDSEEMQPEQSEIQTGVHVDQNPPDTTLADSKTEKADAGTAKAHARSAQTHTAATTVQSKDNKDNLRSPICCILGHVDTGKTKLLDKIRQTNVQEGEAGGITQQIGATYFPLDAIKTKTADNSQEYKIPGLLVIDTPGHESFTNLRSRGSSLCNIAILVVDIMHGLEPQTLESLRLLRDKKTPFIVALNKIDRLYGWKETPDGAFQESLAKQKRSVQREFEDRVQKTILAFAEQGLNAVLYYENKSFARNVSLVPTSAITGEGVPDMIMLLVNLTQQRMSDRLMYLSELECTVLEVKVVEGLGTTIDVVLSNGILREGDKIIVCGLNGPIVTQVRALLTPQPLRELRIKASSAYVHHKEVKAALGVKLVAPDLDKAVAGSRLLVVGPDDDEEVLLDEVMSDLTSLLNSVDKSGRGVCVQASTLGSLEALLDFLKVSKIPVSGINIGPVHKKDVMRAATMLEKAKELAVILCFDVPVDRDTEKLAEEMGIKVFKADIIYHLFDAFTAYNNEIMEAKRRDAAPQAVWPCRLKIIAAFCKRDPIILGVDILDGTLRVGTPICVVTVDPSTQKKEIIDLGKVTSLEINHKSFDIVKKSQSGGGVAVKIEHAVYESGKMFGRHFDEKDELFSHITRQSIDVLKTSFKADVSNEEWLLIKALKPEKLGYKQQLHRSWHLIESFAASFVALNFIGGVRSYLFLGLLAGGPAAIWSMYLVTMVFMFITAAVLAEICSALPLSGSIYIWAAESAGPKHARFFGFLVAWWACTAWMTFTASNCQATANYIVSQLTVWEIDFPGGAGNDNIQWRALIWAISEGMLLLSVAINYLPPRFYSGVFKFSIGLMMLDFFLCLIWLPIGVSNTYGFRSASDVFTMTYNGTGAPPGWNWLLSLLFTAGTLTGFDASGHIAEETKNASVVAAKGILWSAIATGVLGFITTILFLFCTPDLDAVFALDAPQPFVQIYALALGRKASIFMTIIAVIGLIMNTTVSIVASSRLVFAVARDGVLPLSGWIGSVDSKGQPRNAVTVIYIFAAILLCTIIPSQVAFTSLVSAGAVPTIAAYGLIALLRLTMTPDRFQSSHFKLGKYAKPFYVCAVLFNALVFAVDISPFEFPVNAQTFNFATVIFGAISIFAFLSWYFTPEEKWLRKDQILKAYEAVDHPEDE
;
A
#
# COMPACT_ATOMS: atom_id res chain seq x y z
N MET A 1 -31.21 24.30 0.78
CA MET A 1 -31.20 24.04 -0.68
C MET A 1 -30.78 25.30 -1.41
N THR A 2 -29.84 25.21 -2.34
CA THR A 2 -29.45 26.30 -3.26
C THR A 2 -30.53 26.55 -4.31
N LYS A 3 -30.42 27.63 -5.10
CA LYS A 3 -31.37 27.95 -6.19
C LYS A 3 -31.46 26.79 -7.20
N LYS A 4 -30.29 26.30 -7.65
CA LYS A 4 -30.17 25.13 -8.56
C LYS A 4 -30.88 23.89 -8.01
N GLN A 5 -30.72 23.57 -6.72
CA GLN A 5 -31.40 22.43 -6.09
C GLN A 5 -32.93 22.60 -6.03
N LYS A 6 -33.44 23.84 -5.92
CA LYS A 6 -34.89 24.10 -6.02
C LYS A 6 -35.40 23.95 -7.46
N GLU A 7 -34.61 24.40 -8.44
CA GLU A 7 -34.91 24.30 -9.87
C GLU A 7 -34.88 22.83 -10.34
N GLU A 8 -33.87 22.06 -9.94
CA GLU A 8 -33.76 20.61 -10.17
C GLU A 8 -34.90 19.84 -9.50
N LYS A 9 -35.27 20.18 -8.25
CA LYS A 9 -36.42 19.56 -7.58
C LYS A 9 -37.73 19.88 -8.30
N ALA A 10 -37.98 21.13 -8.69
CA ALA A 10 -39.17 21.52 -9.43
C ALA A 10 -39.26 20.81 -10.79
N ALA A 11 -38.13 20.69 -11.52
CA ALA A 11 -38.07 19.93 -12.76
C ALA A 11 -38.37 18.43 -12.56
N ALA A 12 -37.85 17.81 -11.50
CA ALA A 12 -38.16 16.42 -11.15
C ALA A 12 -39.65 16.23 -10.76
N GLU A 13 -40.24 17.18 -10.04
CA GLU A 13 -41.64 17.15 -9.60
C GLU A 13 -42.60 17.33 -10.80
N LEU A 14 -42.26 18.20 -11.75
CA LEU A 14 -42.98 18.37 -13.02
C LEU A 14 -42.84 17.13 -13.92
N ARG A 15 -41.65 16.52 -13.99
CA ARG A 15 -41.41 15.25 -14.72
C ARG A 15 -42.18 14.08 -14.10
N ARG A 16 -42.34 14.06 -12.77
CA ARG A 16 -43.19 13.10 -12.05
C ARG A 16 -44.67 13.32 -12.35
N GLN A 17 -45.14 14.56 -12.43
CA GLN A 17 -46.52 14.86 -12.85
C GLN A 17 -46.77 14.44 -14.31
N ALA A 18 -45.81 14.65 -15.21
CA ALA A 18 -45.90 14.18 -16.59
C ALA A 18 -46.00 12.64 -16.68
N LEU A 19 -45.21 11.89 -15.89
CA LEU A 19 -45.27 10.42 -15.83
C LEU A 19 -46.60 9.89 -15.29
N LEU A 20 -47.21 10.59 -14.33
CA LEU A 20 -48.55 10.27 -13.83
C LEU A 20 -49.64 10.62 -14.86
N ALA A 21 -49.48 11.72 -15.59
CA ALA A 21 -50.38 12.10 -16.69
C ALA A 21 -50.29 11.15 -17.90
N SER A 22 -49.14 10.49 -18.13
CA SER A 22 -48.98 9.45 -19.14
C SER A 22 -49.54 8.06 -18.73
N GLY A 23 -50.28 7.97 -17.62
CA GLY A 23 -51.08 6.79 -17.30
C GLY A 23 -50.32 5.55 -16.82
N VAL A 24 -49.04 5.68 -16.46
CA VAL A 24 -48.23 4.56 -15.97
C VAL A 24 -48.66 4.18 -14.55
N GLN A 25 -49.27 3.00 -14.40
CA GLN A 25 -49.54 2.41 -13.10
C GLN A 25 -48.31 1.68 -12.55
N ILE A 26 -48.12 1.74 -11.24
CA ILE A 26 -47.11 0.97 -10.50
C ILE A 26 -47.84 0.25 -9.37
N GLU A 27 -47.88 -1.08 -9.43
CA GLU A 27 -48.46 -1.91 -8.37
C GLU A 27 -47.49 -2.03 -7.17
N GLY A 28 -48.03 -2.25 -5.97
CA GLY A 28 -47.25 -2.37 -4.73
C GLY A 28 -47.71 -1.49 -3.56
N LEU A 29 -48.63 -0.55 -3.77
CA LEU A 29 -49.16 0.36 -2.74
C LEU A 29 -50.57 -0.01 -2.22
N GLN A 30 -50.98 -1.28 -2.32
CA GLN A 30 -52.29 -1.76 -1.83
C GLN A 30 -52.18 -2.99 -0.93
N GLN A 31 -51.61 -2.82 0.26
CA GLN A 31 -52.01 -3.57 1.46
C GLN A 31 -51.57 -2.85 2.74
N GLN A 32 -52.37 -2.99 3.80
CA GLN A 32 -52.31 -2.23 5.06
C GLN A 32 -52.59 -0.72 4.84
N THR A 33 -53.60 -0.11 5.45
CA THR A 33 -54.03 -0.23 6.85
C THR A 33 -55.55 -0.17 7.01
N SER A 34 -56.08 -0.75 8.09
CA SER A 34 -57.50 -0.70 8.41
C SER A 34 -57.80 -0.87 9.90
N ILE A 35 -58.77 -0.08 10.41
CA ILE A 35 -59.49 -0.19 11.69
C ILE A 35 -58.64 0.12 12.97
N PRO A 36 -59.17 0.77 14.03
CA PRO A 36 -59.64 2.18 14.04
C PRO A 36 -59.32 3.01 15.30
N ALA A 37 -59.55 4.34 15.26
CA ALA A 37 -60.10 5.09 16.40
C ALA A 37 -60.90 6.36 16.00
N LYS A 38 -62.07 6.54 16.64
CA LYS A 38 -62.96 7.72 16.79
C LYS A 38 -62.33 9.10 16.45
N LYS A 39 -62.97 10.09 15.82
CA LYS A 39 -64.42 10.49 15.65
C LYS A 39 -64.46 11.62 14.55
N VAL A 40 -65.56 12.17 13.98
CA VAL A 40 -67.04 11.98 14.08
C VAL A 40 -67.78 12.34 12.75
N ALA A 41 -68.71 13.30 12.74
CA ALA A 41 -69.61 13.79 11.66
C ALA A 41 -68.99 14.95 10.83
N PHE A 42 -69.43 15.30 9.61
CA PHE A 42 -70.81 15.33 9.08
C PHE A 42 -71.02 14.73 7.66
N SER A 43 -72.29 14.44 7.36
CA SER A 43 -72.81 14.00 6.04
C SER A 43 -73.15 15.18 5.10
N ASN A 44 -73.52 15.09 3.80
CA ASN A 44 -74.05 14.02 2.92
C ASN A 44 -73.75 14.44 1.41
N ARG A 45 -74.41 14.18 0.26
CA ARG A 45 -75.68 13.51 -0.16
C ARG A 45 -75.67 13.16 -1.69
N LYS A 46 -75.76 11.85 -2.06
CA LYS A 46 -76.21 11.29 -3.39
C LYS A 46 -75.37 11.62 -4.67
N LYS A 47 -75.70 11.12 -5.89
CA LYS A 47 -75.88 9.73 -6.42
C LYS A 47 -76.19 9.75 -7.96
N LYS A 48 -75.68 8.74 -8.73
CA LYS A 48 -75.99 8.35 -10.15
C LYS A 48 -75.41 9.22 -11.31
N GLY A 49 -75.04 8.54 -12.41
CA GLY A 49 -74.86 9.06 -13.79
C GLY A 49 -76.16 8.92 -14.63
N PRO A 50 -76.17 8.50 -15.93
CA PRO A 50 -75.16 7.72 -16.68
C PRO A 50 -75.01 8.06 -18.22
N LEU A 51 -74.40 7.15 -19.02
CA LEU A 51 -74.43 6.99 -20.51
C LEU A 51 -73.64 7.99 -21.40
N ALA A 52 -73.28 7.72 -22.68
CA ALA A 52 -72.85 6.51 -23.44
C ALA A 52 -72.49 6.82 -24.92
N LYS A 53 -71.74 5.92 -25.61
CA LYS A 53 -71.56 5.74 -27.09
C LYS A 53 -70.75 6.81 -27.89
N GLU A 54 -69.70 6.44 -28.64
CA GLU A 54 -69.57 6.05 -30.09
C GLU A 54 -69.60 7.24 -31.11
N ALA A 55 -68.85 7.30 -32.23
CA ALA A 55 -67.67 6.56 -32.74
C ALA A 55 -66.97 7.28 -33.94
N THR A 56 -65.67 6.96 -34.18
CA THR A 56 -64.84 6.97 -35.44
C THR A 56 -65.17 7.83 -36.69
N ALA A 57 -64.17 8.57 -37.24
CA ALA A 57 -63.80 8.65 -38.69
C ALA A 57 -62.58 9.58 -39.00
N SER A 58 -62.03 9.53 -40.23
CA SER A 58 -60.95 10.37 -40.85
C SER A 58 -61.12 10.36 -42.41
N PRO A 59 -60.25 10.93 -43.32
CA PRO A 59 -59.10 11.86 -43.23
C PRO A 59 -59.06 12.99 -44.35
N ALA A 60 -57.88 13.60 -44.63
CA ALA A 60 -57.43 14.30 -45.88
C ALA A 60 -57.50 15.90 -45.96
N PRO A 61 -56.95 16.61 -46.99
CA PRO A 61 -55.62 17.30 -46.85
C PRO A 61 -55.39 18.72 -47.51
N GLU A 62 -54.13 19.20 -47.47
CA GLU A 62 -53.42 20.24 -48.30
C GLU A 62 -53.53 21.79 -48.08
N SER A 63 -52.37 22.50 -48.06
CA SER A 63 -51.97 23.70 -48.88
C SER A 63 -50.81 24.59 -48.27
N ARG A 64 -50.32 25.61 -49.01
CA ARG A 64 -49.14 26.53 -48.82
C ARG A 64 -49.61 28.04 -48.89
N PRO A 65 -48.80 29.17 -48.86
CA PRO A 65 -47.33 29.38 -49.04
C PRO A 65 -46.62 30.53 -48.24
N GLU A 66 -45.36 30.83 -48.63
CA GLU A 66 -44.64 32.16 -48.70
C GLU A 66 -43.84 32.82 -47.53
N THR A 67 -42.94 33.74 -47.93
CA THR A 67 -41.82 34.40 -47.21
C THR A 67 -41.66 35.88 -47.65
N PRO A 68 -40.83 36.72 -46.98
CA PRO A 68 -39.59 37.21 -47.66
C PRO A 68 -38.39 37.58 -46.74
N ASP A 69 -37.17 37.50 -47.32
CA ASP A 69 -35.99 38.42 -47.38
C ASP A 69 -35.58 39.26 -46.13
N ASP A 70 -34.33 39.71 -45.90
CA ASP A 70 -33.07 39.88 -46.68
C ASP A 70 -31.93 40.14 -45.62
N ILE A 71 -30.60 39.99 -45.73
CA ILE A 71 -29.55 39.27 -46.51
C ILE A 71 -28.22 39.47 -45.66
N LEU A 72 -26.94 39.12 -45.90
CA LEU A 72 -26.04 38.59 -46.96
C LEU A 72 -25.44 37.21 -46.46
N GLU A 73 -24.37 36.55 -46.98
CA GLU A 73 -23.52 36.71 -48.17
C GLU A 73 -23.01 35.35 -48.75
N THR A 74 -21.84 34.84 -48.31
CA THR A 74 -20.90 33.98 -49.09
C THR A 74 -19.91 33.20 -48.18
N SER A 75 -19.12 32.22 -48.63
CA SER A 75 -19.25 31.24 -49.74
C SER A 75 -18.21 30.10 -49.63
N ALA A 76 -18.49 28.99 -50.33
CA ALA A 76 -17.57 27.93 -50.78
C ALA A 76 -18.30 27.18 -51.93
N PRO A 77 -17.71 26.22 -52.68
CA PRO A 77 -16.31 25.76 -52.82
C PRO A 77 -15.85 25.76 -54.31
N SER A 78 -14.73 25.08 -54.65
CA SER A 78 -14.61 24.25 -55.89
C SER A 78 -13.31 23.42 -55.98
N HIS A 79 -13.34 22.29 -56.67
CA HIS A 79 -12.20 21.41 -57.03
C HIS A 79 -11.45 21.87 -58.30
N VAL A 80 -10.28 21.28 -58.59
CA VAL A 80 -9.90 20.58 -59.86
C VAL A 80 -8.49 19.92 -59.73
N GLU A 81 -8.18 18.97 -60.62
CA GLU A 81 -7.00 18.07 -60.71
C GLU A 81 -5.83 18.72 -61.54
N PRO A 82 -4.81 18.04 -62.14
CA PRO A 82 -4.24 16.67 -61.99
C PRO A 82 -2.66 16.63 -61.98
N ALA A 83 -2.06 15.42 -62.16
CA ALA A 83 -0.73 15.11 -62.77
C ALA A 83 0.59 15.42 -61.98
N ALA A 84 1.76 14.75 -62.20
CA ALA A 84 2.11 13.45 -62.82
C ALA A 84 3.62 13.06 -62.53
N GLU A 85 4.11 11.96 -63.13
CA GLU A 85 5.47 11.35 -63.08
C GLU A 85 6.62 12.27 -63.56
N GLU A 86 7.94 12.00 -63.42
CA GLU A 86 8.75 10.77 -63.18
C GLU A 86 9.83 11.05 -62.06
N ALA A 87 11.02 10.46 -61.85
CA ALA A 87 11.92 9.51 -62.56
C ALA A 87 12.97 8.83 -61.62
N LYS A 88 13.49 7.66 -62.04
CA LYS A 88 14.91 7.15 -62.06
C LYS A 88 15.87 7.36 -60.85
N LEU A 89 16.85 6.48 -60.52
CA LEU A 89 17.33 5.20 -61.10
C LEU A 89 18.18 4.39 -60.07
N ASP A 90 18.11 3.05 -60.18
CA ASP A 90 19.00 1.93 -59.80
C ASP A 90 20.18 2.01 -58.80
N GLY A 91 20.30 0.93 -58.01
CA GLY A 91 21.58 0.31 -57.59
C GLY A 91 21.77 0.08 -56.08
N VAL A 92 22.30 -1.05 -55.55
CA VAL A 92 22.82 -2.31 -56.13
C VAL A 92 22.80 -3.43 -55.04
N LYS A 93 22.23 -4.62 -55.33
CA LYS A 93 22.52 -6.01 -54.80
C LYS A 93 22.57 -6.29 -53.25
N ASP A 94 22.40 -7.50 -52.69
CA ASP A 94 22.19 -8.88 -53.22
C ASP A 94 21.34 -9.79 -52.28
N GLU A 95 20.47 -10.62 -52.90
CA GLU A 95 20.29 -12.11 -52.82
C GLU A 95 20.30 -12.88 -51.45
N TRP A 96 19.55 -13.99 -51.23
CA TRP A 96 18.37 -14.60 -51.90
C TRP A 96 17.71 -15.74 -51.07
N ASP A 97 16.53 -16.22 -51.51
CA ASP A 97 15.87 -17.48 -51.09
C ASP A 97 16.56 -18.76 -51.63
N ALA A 98 16.33 -19.93 -50.99
CA ALA A 98 16.04 -21.19 -51.72
C ALA A 98 15.58 -22.40 -50.85
N SER A 99 14.36 -22.87 -51.12
CA SER A 99 13.94 -24.30 -51.18
C SER A 99 13.74 -25.15 -49.91
N SER A 100 13.10 -26.31 -50.13
CA SER A 100 12.52 -27.25 -49.16
C SER A 100 12.77 -28.72 -49.58
N GLY A 101 12.73 -29.67 -48.65
CA GLY A 101 12.79 -31.11 -48.94
C GLY A 101 12.47 -31.98 -47.72
N ASP A 102 11.78 -33.10 -47.94
CA ASP A 102 11.12 -33.93 -46.91
C ASP A 102 11.93 -35.15 -46.41
N GLU A 103 11.37 -35.81 -45.38
CA GLU A 103 11.46 -37.25 -45.02
C GLU A 103 12.84 -37.94 -44.83
N SER A 104 13.09 -38.47 -43.62
CA SER A 104 13.01 -39.93 -43.32
C SER A 104 13.36 -40.26 -41.86
N ASP A 105 12.91 -41.42 -41.38
CA ASP A 105 13.29 -42.01 -40.08
C ASP A 105 14.73 -42.58 -40.11
N GLU A 106 15.44 -42.60 -38.97
CA GLU A 106 15.72 -43.86 -38.26
C GLU A 106 16.43 -43.66 -36.90
N SER A 107 16.49 -44.76 -36.14
CA SER A 107 16.99 -44.92 -34.77
C SER A 107 18.44 -44.49 -34.49
N LEU A 108 18.74 -44.24 -33.22
CA LEU A 108 19.75 -45.04 -32.51
C LEU A 108 19.38 -45.22 -31.03
N ASP A 109 19.81 -46.35 -30.47
CA ASP A 109 19.17 -46.99 -29.32
C ASP A 109 19.51 -46.44 -27.91
N SER A 110 18.70 -46.91 -26.95
CA SER A 110 18.95 -46.90 -25.52
C SER A 110 20.22 -47.66 -25.11
N GLU A 111 20.78 -47.29 -23.95
CA GLU A 111 21.35 -48.28 -23.04
C GLU A 111 21.02 -47.93 -21.59
N GLU A 112 20.66 -48.94 -20.79
CA GLU A 112 20.40 -48.80 -19.35
C GLU A 112 21.70 -49.03 -18.55
N MET A 113 21.83 -48.38 -17.39
CA MET A 113 22.59 -49.02 -16.30
C MET A 113 22.01 -48.67 -14.92
N GLN A 114 22.13 -49.62 -13.99
CA GLN A 114 21.29 -49.74 -12.80
C GLN A 114 21.90 -49.03 -11.56
N PRO A 115 21.08 -48.66 -10.56
CA PRO A 115 21.60 -48.17 -9.28
C PRO A 115 22.12 -49.32 -8.41
N GLU A 116 23.38 -49.23 -7.96
CA GLU A 116 23.93 -50.15 -6.95
C GLU A 116 23.36 -49.88 -5.54
N GLN A 117 23.33 -50.93 -4.72
CA GLN A 117 22.85 -50.91 -3.34
C GLN A 117 24.00 -50.95 -2.34
N SER A 118 23.92 -50.15 -1.28
CA SER A 118 24.49 -50.44 0.05
C SER A 118 23.75 -49.56 1.06
N GLU A 119 22.84 -50.13 1.86
CA GLU A 119 23.04 -50.90 3.11
C GLU A 119 23.03 -50.01 4.37
N ILE A 120 22.41 -50.55 5.42
CA ILE A 120 22.11 -49.84 6.67
C ILE A 120 23.05 -50.35 7.77
N GLN A 121 23.61 -49.45 8.58
CA GLN A 121 24.17 -49.80 9.89
C GLN A 121 23.65 -48.86 11.00
N THR A 122 23.51 -49.41 12.20
CA THR A 122 22.74 -48.83 13.32
C THR A 122 23.49 -48.84 14.65
N GLY A 123 23.32 -47.80 15.47
CA GLY A 123 23.66 -47.80 16.91
C GLY A 123 24.65 -46.69 17.32
N VAL A 124 24.78 -46.27 18.60
CA VAL A 124 24.05 -46.59 19.86
C VAL A 124 24.02 -45.31 20.75
N HIS A 125 23.16 -45.28 21.79
CA HIS A 125 23.06 -44.31 22.91
C HIS A 125 24.42 -43.96 23.60
N VAL A 126 24.58 -42.88 24.40
CA VAL A 126 23.96 -42.63 25.75
C VAL A 126 24.04 -41.14 26.21
N ASP A 127 22.92 -40.67 26.80
CA ASP A 127 22.60 -39.63 27.82
C ASP A 127 23.51 -38.43 28.18
N GLN A 128 22.88 -37.24 28.36
CA GLN A 128 22.65 -36.61 29.70
C GLN A 128 21.69 -35.37 29.66
N ASN A 129 21.07 -35.03 30.80
CA ASN A 129 20.05 -33.97 31.03
C ASN A 129 20.32 -33.25 32.39
N PRO A 130 19.63 -32.14 32.75
CA PRO A 130 19.41 -30.85 32.08
C PRO A 130 19.90 -29.67 32.98
N PRO A 131 19.49 -28.40 32.74
CA PRO A 131 18.46 -27.82 33.63
C PRO A 131 17.45 -26.87 32.95
N ASP A 132 16.45 -26.42 33.71
CA ASP A 132 15.21 -25.75 33.26
C ASP A 132 15.28 -24.27 32.84
N THR A 133 14.13 -23.78 32.35
CA THR A 133 13.70 -22.42 31.91
C THR A 133 13.80 -22.14 30.40
N THR A 134 12.77 -21.67 29.68
CA THR A 134 11.37 -21.34 30.01
C THR A 134 10.35 -22.00 29.05
N LEU A 135 9.11 -22.22 29.49
CA LEU A 135 8.04 -22.84 28.70
C LEU A 135 7.02 -21.79 28.21
N ALA A 136 7.21 -21.27 27.00
CA ALA A 136 6.20 -20.49 26.27
C ALA A 136 6.37 -20.61 24.74
N ASP A 137 7.48 -20.13 24.20
CA ASP A 137 7.61 -19.84 22.76
C ASP A 137 7.95 -21.07 21.89
N SER A 138 8.40 -22.17 22.49
CA SER A 138 8.92 -23.37 21.81
C SER A 138 7.87 -24.31 21.20
N LYS A 139 6.58 -23.95 21.24
CA LYS A 139 5.50 -24.69 20.55
C LYS A 139 5.28 -24.22 19.12
N THR A 140 5.38 -22.92 18.85
CA THR A 140 4.99 -22.31 17.56
C THR A 140 5.91 -22.78 16.43
N GLU A 141 7.23 -22.68 16.61
CA GLU A 141 8.22 -23.08 15.58
C GLU A 141 8.18 -24.58 15.25
N LYS A 142 7.69 -25.42 16.17
CA LYS A 142 7.51 -26.87 15.94
C LYS A 142 6.26 -27.19 15.14
N ALA A 143 5.19 -26.40 15.27
CA ALA A 143 3.98 -26.54 14.47
C ALA A 143 4.24 -26.17 13.00
N ASP A 144 4.81 -25.00 12.74
CA ASP A 144 5.12 -24.52 11.38
C ASP A 144 6.08 -25.46 10.62
N ALA A 145 7.08 -26.02 11.31
CA ALA A 145 7.98 -27.02 10.74
C ALA A 145 7.33 -28.40 10.50
N GLY A 146 6.22 -28.68 11.19
CA GLY A 146 5.39 -29.88 11.00
C GLY A 146 4.51 -29.77 9.76
N THR A 147 3.70 -28.72 9.67
CA THR A 147 2.82 -28.44 8.52
C THR A 147 3.60 -28.27 7.21
N ALA A 148 4.77 -27.61 7.23
CA ALA A 148 5.65 -27.52 6.07
C ALA A 148 6.11 -28.91 5.55
N LYS A 149 6.40 -29.85 6.45
CA LYS A 149 6.75 -31.23 6.10
C LYS A 149 5.54 -32.04 5.64
N ALA A 150 4.37 -31.84 6.27
CA ALA A 150 3.12 -32.48 5.86
C ALA A 150 2.74 -32.07 4.43
N HIS A 151 2.73 -30.78 4.10
CA HIS A 151 2.46 -30.29 2.74
C HIS A 151 3.51 -30.75 1.72
N ALA A 152 4.80 -30.78 2.07
CA ALA A 152 5.84 -31.31 1.17
C ALA A 152 5.64 -32.81 0.88
N ARG A 153 5.25 -33.59 1.90
CA ARG A 153 4.99 -35.04 1.78
C ARG A 153 3.68 -35.32 1.04
N SER A 154 2.62 -34.54 1.28
CA SER A 154 1.39 -34.54 0.48
C SER A 154 1.72 -34.25 -0.99
N ALA A 155 2.41 -33.15 -1.32
CA ALA A 155 2.77 -32.81 -2.69
C ALA A 155 3.60 -33.91 -3.41
N GLN A 156 4.52 -34.58 -2.70
CA GLN A 156 5.27 -35.72 -3.22
C GLN A 156 4.38 -36.97 -3.42
N THR A 157 3.44 -37.23 -2.50
CA THR A 157 2.51 -38.36 -2.61
C THR A 157 1.45 -38.12 -3.69
N HIS A 158 0.97 -36.89 -3.84
CA HIS A 158 0.00 -36.45 -4.83
C HIS A 158 0.60 -36.48 -6.25
N THR A 159 1.88 -36.12 -6.42
CA THR A 159 2.60 -36.32 -7.69
C THR A 159 2.81 -37.80 -7.98
N ALA A 160 3.28 -38.60 -7.00
CA ALA A 160 3.44 -40.05 -7.15
C ALA A 160 2.12 -40.76 -7.54
N ALA A 161 1.01 -40.47 -6.85
CA ALA A 161 -0.31 -41.04 -7.13
C ALA A 161 -0.80 -40.69 -8.55
N THR A 162 -0.60 -39.44 -8.98
CA THR A 162 -0.92 -38.99 -10.35
C THR A 162 -0.07 -39.74 -11.39
N THR A 163 1.20 -40.03 -11.11
CA THR A 163 2.09 -40.79 -12.00
C THR A 163 1.77 -42.29 -12.04
N VAL A 164 1.23 -42.87 -10.96
CA VAL A 164 0.83 -44.28 -10.91
C VAL A 164 -0.53 -44.51 -11.59
N GLN A 165 -1.55 -43.71 -11.30
CA GLN A 165 -2.91 -43.93 -11.82
C GLN A 165 -3.07 -43.57 -13.31
N SER A 166 -2.25 -42.67 -13.85
CA SER A 166 -2.34 -42.21 -15.25
C SER A 166 -1.96 -43.24 -16.32
N LYS A 167 -1.44 -44.42 -15.93
CA LYS A 167 -1.10 -45.50 -16.87
C LYS A 167 -2.26 -46.46 -17.16
N ASP A 168 -3.13 -46.74 -16.19
CA ASP A 168 -4.01 -47.93 -16.23
C ASP A 168 -5.50 -47.65 -16.51
N ASN A 169 -5.98 -46.40 -16.55
CA ASN A 169 -7.40 -46.14 -16.82
C ASN A 169 -7.69 -44.75 -17.44
N LYS A 170 -7.75 -44.66 -18.77
CA LYS A 170 -8.05 -43.39 -19.49
C LYS A 170 -9.55 -43.11 -19.70
N ASP A 171 -10.42 -44.10 -19.56
CA ASP A 171 -11.86 -43.96 -19.84
C ASP A 171 -12.74 -43.73 -18.59
N ASN A 172 -12.18 -43.82 -17.37
CA ASN A 172 -12.91 -43.60 -16.12
C ASN A 172 -12.89 -42.12 -15.69
N LEU A 173 -13.74 -41.29 -16.31
CA LEU A 173 -13.84 -39.85 -16.05
C LEU A 173 -14.90 -39.50 -14.99
N ARG A 174 -14.61 -38.51 -14.16
CA ARG A 174 -15.55 -37.91 -13.21
C ARG A 174 -16.47 -36.89 -13.89
N SER A 175 -17.59 -36.57 -13.26
CA SER A 175 -18.44 -35.45 -13.69
C SER A 175 -17.67 -34.13 -13.65
N PRO A 176 -17.57 -33.37 -14.76
CA PRO A 176 -17.05 -32.01 -14.72
C PRO A 176 -17.89 -31.10 -13.82
N ILE A 177 -17.19 -30.23 -13.11
CA ILE A 177 -17.77 -29.18 -12.28
C ILE A 177 -17.76 -27.89 -13.09
N CYS A 178 -18.94 -27.31 -13.28
CA CYS A 178 -19.12 -26.06 -14.01
C CYS A 178 -19.59 -24.95 -13.06
N CYS A 179 -19.00 -23.75 -13.15
CA CYS A 179 -19.43 -22.57 -12.38
C CYS A 179 -20.10 -21.55 -13.30
N ILE A 180 -21.21 -20.94 -12.87
CA ILE A 180 -21.87 -19.87 -13.62
C ILE A 180 -21.54 -18.50 -13.02
N LEU A 181 -21.03 -17.59 -13.86
CA LEU A 181 -20.52 -16.25 -13.51
C LEU A 181 -21.16 -15.16 -14.39
N GLY A 182 -20.96 -13.88 -14.02
CA GLY A 182 -21.50 -12.71 -14.74
C GLY A 182 -22.24 -11.72 -13.83
N HIS A 183 -22.50 -10.50 -14.34
CA HIS A 183 -23.12 -9.38 -13.61
C HIS A 183 -24.50 -9.69 -12.98
N VAL A 184 -24.98 -8.78 -12.13
CA VAL A 184 -26.35 -8.79 -11.59
C VAL A 184 -27.35 -8.80 -12.75
N ASP A 185 -28.50 -9.44 -12.56
CA ASP A 185 -29.60 -9.53 -13.54
C ASP A 185 -29.26 -10.09 -14.94
N THR A 186 -28.04 -10.54 -15.25
CA THR A 186 -27.73 -11.19 -16.56
C THR A 186 -28.46 -12.52 -16.75
N GLY A 187 -29.07 -13.07 -15.70
CA GLY A 187 -30.00 -14.20 -15.77
C GLY A 187 -29.42 -15.57 -15.42
N LYS A 188 -28.27 -15.64 -14.73
CA LYS A 188 -27.59 -16.87 -14.28
C LYS A 188 -28.55 -17.91 -13.65
N THR A 189 -29.21 -17.52 -12.56
CA THR A 189 -30.15 -18.34 -11.78
C THR A 189 -31.32 -18.81 -12.65
N LYS A 190 -31.84 -17.93 -13.52
CA LYS A 190 -32.96 -18.24 -14.41
C LYS A 190 -32.57 -19.21 -15.54
N LEU A 191 -31.34 -19.08 -16.06
CA LEU A 191 -30.77 -20.02 -17.03
C LEU A 191 -30.65 -21.43 -16.41
N LEU A 192 -30.19 -21.52 -15.16
CA LEU A 192 -30.18 -22.78 -14.40
C LEU A 192 -31.57 -23.33 -14.13
N ASP A 193 -32.52 -22.49 -13.73
CA ASP A 193 -33.91 -22.87 -13.53
C ASP A 193 -34.56 -23.43 -14.81
N LYS A 194 -34.27 -22.85 -15.98
CA LYS A 194 -34.70 -23.36 -17.28
C LYS A 194 -34.06 -24.71 -17.63
N ILE A 195 -32.78 -24.92 -17.26
CA ILE A 195 -32.12 -26.23 -17.41
C ILE A 195 -32.71 -27.25 -16.42
N ARG A 196 -33.04 -26.88 -15.19
CA ARG A 196 -33.65 -27.74 -14.16
C ARG A 196 -35.13 -28.03 -14.35
N GLN A 197 -35.87 -27.16 -15.05
CA GLN A 197 -37.34 -27.04 -14.99
C GLN A 197 -37.84 -26.72 -13.57
N THR A 198 -37.14 -25.82 -12.86
CA THR A 198 -37.50 -25.30 -11.53
C THR A 198 -37.71 -23.79 -11.55
N ASN A 199 -38.03 -23.20 -10.40
CA ASN A 199 -38.13 -21.75 -10.23
C ASN A 199 -37.59 -21.36 -8.82
N VAL A 200 -36.27 -21.45 -8.65
CA VAL A 200 -35.57 -21.19 -7.39
C VAL A 200 -35.45 -19.69 -7.12
N GLN A 201 -35.31 -18.86 -8.16
CA GLN A 201 -35.06 -17.41 -8.01
C GLN A 201 -36.16 -16.67 -7.20
N GLU A 202 -37.42 -17.10 -7.28
CA GLU A 202 -38.53 -16.51 -6.52
C GLU A 202 -38.50 -16.83 -5.01
N GLY A 203 -37.66 -17.79 -4.58
CA GLY A 203 -37.43 -18.11 -3.17
C GLY A 203 -36.31 -17.29 -2.51
N GLU A 204 -35.58 -16.47 -3.26
CA GLU A 204 -34.42 -15.72 -2.76
C GLU A 204 -34.79 -14.28 -2.36
N ALA A 205 -34.21 -13.79 -1.25
CA ALA A 205 -34.52 -12.46 -0.72
C ALA A 205 -34.12 -11.35 -1.72
N GLY A 206 -35.12 -10.59 -2.19
CA GLY A 206 -34.94 -9.57 -3.23
C GLY A 206 -34.80 -10.12 -4.66
N GLY A 207 -35.02 -11.42 -4.89
CA GLY A 207 -34.85 -12.06 -6.20
C GLY A 207 -33.40 -12.21 -6.66
N ILE A 208 -32.44 -12.03 -5.74
CA ILE A 208 -31.00 -12.10 -5.99
C ILE A 208 -30.35 -13.29 -5.27
N THR A 209 -29.53 -14.02 -6.01
CA THR A 209 -28.74 -15.13 -5.45
C THR A 209 -27.62 -14.60 -4.56
N GLN A 210 -27.69 -14.94 -3.27
CA GLN A 210 -26.68 -14.60 -2.25
C GLN A 210 -25.87 -15.82 -1.76
N GLN A 211 -26.42 -17.02 -1.91
CA GLN A 211 -25.85 -18.30 -1.48
C GLN A 211 -25.24 -19.06 -2.68
N ILE A 212 -24.34 -20.02 -2.42
CA ILE A 212 -23.80 -20.90 -3.47
C ILE A 212 -24.76 -22.06 -3.70
N GLY A 213 -25.23 -22.20 -4.94
CA GLY A 213 -26.10 -23.29 -5.37
C GLY A 213 -25.32 -24.47 -5.94
N ALA A 214 -25.89 -25.68 -5.85
CA ALA A 214 -25.31 -26.89 -6.46
C ALA A 214 -26.40 -27.79 -7.05
N THR A 215 -26.28 -28.11 -8.34
CA THR A 215 -27.25 -28.93 -9.10
C THR A 215 -26.52 -30.01 -9.91
N TYR A 216 -26.93 -31.27 -9.76
CA TYR A 216 -26.39 -32.39 -10.55
C TYR A 216 -27.34 -32.76 -11.71
N PHE A 217 -26.80 -32.76 -12.93
CA PHE A 217 -27.49 -33.19 -14.15
C PHE A 217 -26.95 -34.56 -14.59
N PRO A 218 -27.73 -35.65 -14.47
CA PRO A 218 -27.30 -36.97 -14.94
C PRO A 218 -27.24 -37.01 -16.48
N LEU A 219 -26.42 -37.91 -17.01
CA LEU A 219 -26.22 -38.06 -18.45
C LEU A 219 -27.52 -38.20 -19.27
N ASP A 220 -28.52 -38.91 -18.77
CA ASP A 220 -29.79 -39.11 -19.49
C ASP A 220 -30.58 -37.81 -19.66
N ALA A 221 -30.52 -36.91 -18.68
CA ALA A 221 -31.14 -35.60 -18.77
C ALA A 221 -30.37 -34.64 -19.69
N ILE A 222 -29.05 -34.82 -19.80
CA ILE A 222 -28.22 -34.11 -20.79
C ILE A 222 -28.63 -34.53 -22.20
N LYS A 223 -28.63 -35.84 -22.50
CA LYS A 223 -29.07 -36.40 -23.80
C LYS A 223 -30.49 -35.95 -24.18
N THR A 224 -31.41 -35.97 -23.23
CA THR A 224 -32.81 -35.52 -23.43
C THR A 224 -32.90 -34.01 -23.79
N LYS A 225 -31.92 -33.20 -23.39
CA LYS A 225 -31.88 -31.75 -23.63
C LYS A 225 -31.01 -31.33 -24.81
N THR A 226 -30.02 -32.11 -25.21
CA THR A 226 -29.20 -31.85 -26.40
C THR A 226 -29.84 -32.37 -27.69
N ALA A 227 -30.79 -33.30 -27.60
CA ALA A 227 -31.62 -33.83 -28.70
C ALA A 227 -30.86 -34.52 -29.86
N ASP A 228 -29.53 -34.62 -29.77
CA ASP A 228 -28.67 -35.31 -30.74
C ASP A 228 -28.05 -36.58 -30.14
N ASN A 229 -28.29 -37.70 -30.83
CA ASN A 229 -27.83 -39.05 -30.49
C ASN A 229 -26.56 -39.46 -31.27
N SER A 230 -25.99 -38.57 -32.10
CA SER A 230 -24.84 -38.88 -32.97
C SER A 230 -23.50 -38.97 -32.24
N GLN A 231 -23.40 -38.46 -31.01
CA GLN A 231 -22.14 -38.29 -30.29
C GLN A 231 -21.94 -39.28 -29.13
N GLU A 232 -20.70 -39.74 -28.94
CA GLU A 232 -20.27 -40.50 -27.77
C GLU A 232 -20.15 -39.61 -26.52
N TYR A 233 -20.75 -40.07 -25.41
CA TYR A 233 -20.69 -39.41 -24.11
C TYR A 233 -19.85 -40.27 -23.14
N LYS A 234 -18.70 -39.73 -22.70
CA LYS A 234 -17.73 -40.37 -21.79
C LYS A 234 -17.83 -39.89 -20.33
N ILE A 235 -18.54 -38.79 -20.06
CA ILE A 235 -18.76 -38.29 -18.69
C ILE A 235 -20.08 -38.82 -18.08
N PRO A 236 -20.14 -39.13 -16.77
CA PRO A 236 -21.34 -39.67 -16.13
C PRO A 236 -22.47 -38.65 -15.91
N GLY A 237 -22.16 -37.34 -16.02
CA GLY A 237 -23.10 -36.24 -15.80
C GLY A 237 -22.35 -34.92 -15.59
N LEU A 238 -23.07 -33.83 -15.36
CA LEU A 238 -22.53 -32.47 -15.17
C LEU A 238 -22.97 -31.92 -13.81
N LEU A 239 -22.02 -31.52 -12.96
CA LEU A 239 -22.31 -30.76 -11.74
C LEU A 239 -22.22 -29.26 -12.06
N VAL A 240 -23.25 -28.48 -11.75
CA VAL A 240 -23.23 -27.02 -11.96
C VAL A 240 -23.42 -26.28 -10.64
N ILE A 241 -22.53 -25.31 -10.40
CA ILE A 241 -22.48 -24.42 -9.25
C ILE A 241 -23.03 -23.05 -9.64
N ASP A 242 -24.06 -22.60 -8.93
CA ASP A 242 -24.62 -21.25 -9.07
C ASP A 242 -23.87 -20.27 -8.16
N THR A 243 -23.60 -19.05 -8.63
CA THR A 243 -22.78 -18.08 -7.89
C THR A 243 -23.40 -16.67 -7.84
N PRO A 244 -23.23 -15.96 -6.70
CA PRO A 244 -23.81 -14.64 -6.51
C PRO A 244 -23.20 -13.59 -7.45
N GLY A 245 -24.05 -12.92 -8.25
CA GLY A 245 -23.62 -11.91 -9.22
C GLY A 245 -23.32 -10.51 -8.65
N HIS A 246 -23.68 -10.27 -7.39
CA HIS A 246 -23.61 -8.95 -6.75
C HIS A 246 -22.20 -8.67 -6.21
N GLU A 247 -21.71 -7.44 -6.41
CA GLU A 247 -20.30 -7.05 -6.24
C GLU A 247 -19.67 -7.56 -4.95
N SER A 248 -20.28 -7.27 -3.80
CA SER A 248 -19.78 -7.64 -2.46
C SER A 248 -19.44 -9.13 -2.27
N PHE A 249 -19.96 -10.04 -3.09
CA PHE A 249 -19.71 -11.48 -2.99
C PHE A 249 -18.54 -11.99 -3.88
N THR A 250 -17.56 -11.15 -4.20
CA THR A 250 -16.34 -11.52 -4.95
C THR A 250 -15.69 -12.79 -4.42
N ASN A 251 -15.62 -12.95 -3.10
CA ASN A 251 -14.97 -14.10 -2.48
C ASN A 251 -15.77 -15.41 -2.68
N LEU A 252 -17.10 -15.35 -2.79
CA LEU A 252 -17.93 -16.50 -3.17
C LEU A 252 -17.78 -16.83 -4.68
N ARG A 253 -17.71 -15.82 -5.56
CA ARG A 253 -17.37 -16.01 -6.99
C ARG A 253 -15.97 -16.63 -7.15
N SER A 254 -14.99 -16.17 -6.37
CA SER A 254 -13.63 -16.74 -6.34
C SER A 254 -13.67 -18.20 -5.90
N ARG A 255 -14.27 -18.53 -4.74
CA ARG A 255 -14.38 -19.91 -4.22
C ARG A 255 -15.00 -20.84 -5.26
N GLY A 256 -16.16 -20.47 -5.84
CA GLY A 256 -16.81 -21.21 -6.92
C GLY A 256 -15.94 -21.37 -8.19
N SER A 257 -15.20 -20.32 -8.56
CA SER A 257 -14.24 -20.29 -9.69
C SER A 257 -13.01 -21.20 -9.47
N SER A 258 -12.63 -21.52 -8.23
CA SER A 258 -11.58 -22.54 -7.94
C SER A 258 -12.10 -23.97 -7.91
N LEU A 259 -13.39 -24.19 -7.61
CA LEU A 259 -13.98 -25.53 -7.55
C LEU A 259 -14.39 -26.08 -8.93
N CYS A 260 -14.52 -25.21 -9.95
CA CYS A 260 -14.95 -25.61 -11.29
C CYS A 260 -13.78 -25.94 -12.23
N ASN A 261 -13.98 -26.96 -13.08
CA ASN A 261 -13.08 -27.29 -14.19
C ASN A 261 -13.27 -26.34 -15.38
N ILE A 262 -14.49 -25.80 -15.55
CA ILE A 262 -14.94 -24.97 -16.67
C ILE A 262 -15.99 -23.95 -16.19
N ALA A 263 -16.09 -22.78 -16.82
CA ALA A 263 -17.11 -21.78 -16.48
C ALA A 263 -18.08 -21.43 -17.62
N ILE A 264 -19.27 -20.97 -17.26
CA ILE A 264 -20.21 -20.26 -18.15
C ILE A 264 -20.25 -18.80 -17.69
N LEU A 265 -19.80 -17.87 -18.54
CA LEU A 265 -19.93 -16.44 -18.29
C LEU A 265 -21.21 -15.92 -18.96
N VAL A 266 -22.21 -15.55 -18.16
CA VAL A 266 -23.52 -15.08 -18.65
C VAL A 266 -23.49 -13.56 -18.83
N VAL A 267 -23.64 -13.13 -20.08
CA VAL A 267 -23.57 -11.74 -20.54
C VAL A 267 -24.92 -11.36 -21.16
N ASP A 268 -25.49 -10.21 -20.79
CA ASP A 268 -26.73 -9.72 -21.39
C ASP A 268 -26.42 -9.08 -22.76
N ILE A 269 -26.99 -9.63 -23.84
CA ILE A 269 -26.78 -9.13 -25.21
C ILE A 269 -27.24 -7.68 -25.39
N MET A 270 -28.11 -7.17 -24.52
CA MET A 270 -28.61 -5.80 -24.57
C MET A 270 -27.65 -4.78 -23.93
N HIS A 271 -26.79 -5.21 -23.01
CA HIS A 271 -25.92 -4.34 -22.18
C HIS A 271 -24.42 -4.59 -22.38
N GLY A 272 -23.98 -5.81 -22.71
CA GLY A 272 -22.58 -6.14 -22.98
C GLY A 272 -21.74 -6.41 -21.73
N LEU A 273 -20.46 -6.02 -21.75
CA LEU A 273 -19.51 -6.29 -20.66
C LEU A 273 -19.62 -5.28 -19.51
N GLU A 274 -20.38 -5.65 -18.49
CA GLU A 274 -20.57 -4.89 -17.24
C GLU A 274 -19.47 -5.16 -16.19
N PRO A 275 -19.29 -4.32 -15.16
CA PRO A 275 -18.09 -4.34 -14.30
C PRO A 275 -17.80 -5.69 -13.60
N GLN A 276 -18.83 -6.38 -13.11
CA GLN A 276 -18.72 -7.68 -12.44
C GLN A 276 -18.54 -8.83 -13.45
N THR A 277 -18.88 -8.61 -14.73
CA THR A 277 -18.51 -9.50 -15.84
C THR A 277 -17.01 -9.32 -16.17
N LEU A 278 -16.49 -8.08 -16.16
CA LEU A 278 -15.06 -7.80 -16.28
C LEU A 278 -14.24 -8.34 -15.10
N GLU A 279 -14.77 -8.26 -13.88
CA GLU A 279 -14.21 -8.91 -12.69
C GLU A 279 -14.17 -10.43 -12.85
N SER A 280 -15.28 -11.05 -13.28
CA SER A 280 -15.35 -12.48 -13.55
C SER A 280 -14.30 -12.93 -14.59
N LEU A 281 -14.06 -12.11 -15.61
CA LEU A 281 -13.01 -12.35 -16.61
C LEU A 281 -11.57 -12.26 -16.07
N ARG A 282 -11.34 -11.49 -15.00
CA ARG A 282 -10.06 -11.48 -14.27
C ARG A 282 -9.91 -12.76 -13.46
N LEU A 283 -10.91 -13.10 -12.63
CA LEU A 283 -10.91 -14.33 -11.82
C LEU A 283 -10.65 -15.60 -12.67
N LEU A 284 -11.29 -15.71 -13.84
CA LEU A 284 -11.09 -16.84 -14.77
C LEU A 284 -9.70 -16.85 -15.42
N ARG A 285 -9.13 -15.68 -15.71
CA ARG A 285 -7.78 -15.51 -16.27
C ARG A 285 -6.71 -15.87 -15.25
N ASP A 286 -6.84 -15.36 -14.03
CA ASP A 286 -5.89 -15.55 -12.94
C ASP A 286 -5.83 -17.04 -12.52
N LYS A 287 -6.98 -17.72 -12.46
CA LYS A 287 -7.08 -19.17 -12.21
C LYS A 287 -6.87 -20.05 -13.45
N LYS A 288 -6.67 -19.47 -14.64
CA LYS A 288 -6.54 -20.18 -15.93
C LYS A 288 -7.67 -21.21 -16.15
N THR A 289 -8.89 -20.84 -15.78
CA THR A 289 -10.10 -21.67 -15.88
C THR A 289 -10.72 -21.47 -17.27
N PRO A 290 -10.81 -22.51 -18.13
CA PRO A 290 -11.46 -22.38 -19.44
C PRO A 290 -12.94 -22.03 -19.27
N PHE A 291 -13.50 -21.27 -20.22
CA PHE A 291 -14.89 -20.84 -20.14
C PHE A 291 -15.53 -20.66 -21.53
N ILE A 292 -16.86 -20.73 -21.55
CA ILE A 292 -17.70 -20.29 -22.66
C ILE A 292 -18.53 -19.08 -22.22
N VAL A 293 -19.06 -18.33 -23.18
CA VAL A 293 -19.89 -17.14 -22.91
C VAL A 293 -21.31 -17.42 -23.37
N ALA A 294 -22.27 -17.35 -22.45
CA ALA A 294 -23.68 -17.36 -22.76
C ALA A 294 -24.16 -15.92 -23.01
N LEU A 295 -24.39 -15.56 -24.28
CA LEU A 295 -25.01 -14.28 -24.65
C LEU A 295 -26.53 -14.42 -24.45
N ASN A 296 -26.98 -14.09 -23.24
CA ASN A 296 -28.35 -14.31 -22.80
C ASN A 296 -29.29 -13.14 -23.21
N LYS A 297 -30.60 -13.41 -23.14
CA LYS A 297 -31.72 -12.49 -23.40
C LYS A 297 -31.92 -12.11 -24.88
N ILE A 298 -31.63 -13.02 -25.81
CA ILE A 298 -31.92 -12.82 -27.26
C ILE A 298 -33.41 -12.56 -27.55
N ASP A 299 -34.29 -13.06 -26.70
CA ASP A 299 -35.74 -12.78 -26.68
C ASP A 299 -36.09 -11.29 -26.58
N ARG A 300 -35.18 -10.44 -26.07
CA ARG A 300 -35.40 -9.00 -25.91
C ARG A 300 -35.03 -8.17 -27.15
N LEU A 301 -34.53 -8.79 -28.22
CA LEU A 301 -34.24 -8.11 -29.49
C LEU A 301 -35.55 -7.70 -30.18
N TYR A 302 -35.57 -6.52 -30.84
CA TYR A 302 -36.84 -5.90 -31.22
C TYR A 302 -37.53 -6.63 -32.37
N GLY A 303 -38.58 -7.39 -32.02
CA GLY A 303 -39.33 -8.22 -32.97
C GLY A 303 -38.75 -9.63 -33.18
N TRP A 304 -37.93 -10.12 -32.24
CA TRP A 304 -37.62 -11.55 -32.12
C TRP A 304 -38.91 -12.39 -32.09
N LYS A 305 -38.85 -13.59 -32.67
CA LYS A 305 -39.90 -14.60 -32.59
C LYS A 305 -39.39 -15.77 -31.77
N GLU A 306 -39.99 -15.97 -30.61
CA GLU A 306 -39.65 -17.08 -29.71
C GLU A 306 -39.88 -18.43 -30.38
N THR A 307 -38.94 -19.36 -30.20
CA THR A 307 -39.09 -20.77 -30.60
C THR A 307 -38.70 -21.67 -29.42
N PRO A 308 -39.65 -22.00 -28.52
CA PRO A 308 -39.35 -22.63 -27.23
C PRO A 308 -38.44 -23.85 -27.32
N ASP A 309 -37.40 -23.85 -26.49
CA ASP A 309 -36.41 -24.93 -26.32
C ASP A 309 -35.67 -25.38 -27.62
N GLY A 310 -35.67 -24.55 -28.67
CA GLY A 310 -35.01 -24.84 -29.95
C GLY A 310 -33.50 -24.54 -30.02
N ALA A 311 -32.80 -25.18 -30.96
CA ALA A 311 -31.42 -24.85 -31.32
C ALA A 311 -31.32 -23.41 -31.87
N PHE A 312 -30.24 -22.69 -31.56
CA PHE A 312 -30.14 -21.27 -31.88
C PHE A 312 -30.11 -20.99 -33.38
N GLN A 313 -29.36 -21.76 -34.17
CA GLN A 313 -29.26 -21.56 -35.62
C GLN A 313 -30.63 -21.70 -36.31
N GLU A 314 -31.45 -22.64 -35.85
CA GLU A 314 -32.82 -22.82 -36.32
C GLU A 314 -33.71 -21.62 -35.98
N SER A 315 -33.61 -21.08 -34.76
CA SER A 315 -34.35 -19.86 -34.39
C SER A 315 -33.92 -18.69 -35.25
N LEU A 316 -32.61 -18.42 -35.35
CA LEU A 316 -32.04 -17.31 -36.11
C LEU A 316 -32.49 -17.35 -37.59
N ALA A 317 -32.53 -18.53 -38.21
CA ALA A 317 -33.03 -18.73 -39.57
C ALA A 317 -34.52 -18.40 -39.75
N LYS A 318 -35.34 -18.51 -38.70
CA LYS A 318 -36.77 -18.19 -38.68
C LYS A 318 -37.06 -16.70 -38.41
N GLN A 319 -36.04 -15.91 -38.04
CA GLN A 319 -36.17 -14.47 -37.77
C GLN A 319 -36.25 -13.61 -39.04
N LYS A 320 -36.72 -12.36 -38.89
CA LYS A 320 -36.68 -11.36 -39.97
C LYS A 320 -35.24 -10.87 -40.17
N ARG A 321 -34.87 -10.52 -41.41
CA ARG A 321 -33.55 -9.95 -41.76
C ARG A 321 -33.18 -8.66 -41.01
N SER A 322 -34.16 -7.92 -40.50
CA SER A 322 -33.91 -6.77 -39.60
C SER A 322 -33.42 -7.19 -38.22
N VAL A 323 -33.98 -8.29 -37.68
CA VAL A 323 -33.65 -8.84 -36.36
C VAL A 323 -32.31 -9.58 -36.41
N GLN A 324 -32.04 -10.31 -37.51
CA GLN A 324 -30.73 -10.90 -37.79
C GLN A 324 -29.62 -9.83 -37.77
N ARG A 325 -29.85 -8.69 -38.43
CA ARG A 325 -28.91 -7.55 -38.41
C ARG A 325 -28.75 -6.89 -37.04
N GLU A 326 -29.82 -6.79 -36.24
CA GLU A 326 -29.70 -6.28 -34.85
C GLU A 326 -28.85 -7.25 -34.01
N PHE A 327 -29.11 -8.55 -34.13
CA PHE A 327 -28.30 -9.59 -33.48
C PHE A 327 -26.82 -9.52 -33.90
N GLU A 328 -26.54 -9.44 -35.22
CA GLU A 328 -25.18 -9.29 -35.78
C GLU A 328 -24.44 -8.08 -35.19
N ASP A 329 -25.08 -6.90 -35.17
CA ASP A 329 -24.52 -5.67 -34.60
C ASP A 329 -24.20 -5.79 -33.09
N ARG A 330 -25.10 -6.41 -32.31
CA ARG A 330 -24.90 -6.66 -30.87
C ARG A 330 -23.75 -7.64 -30.62
N VAL A 331 -23.65 -8.70 -31.42
CA VAL A 331 -22.55 -9.67 -31.34
C VAL A 331 -21.22 -9.01 -31.68
N GLN A 332 -21.13 -8.22 -32.77
CA GLN A 332 -19.89 -7.55 -33.15
C GLN A 332 -19.42 -6.54 -32.09
N LYS A 333 -20.33 -5.78 -31.49
CA LYS A 333 -20.03 -4.91 -30.33
C LYS A 333 -19.51 -5.70 -29.13
N THR A 334 -20.06 -6.88 -28.88
CA THR A 334 -19.61 -7.76 -27.80
C THR A 334 -18.22 -8.33 -28.09
N ILE A 335 -17.96 -8.81 -29.31
CA ILE A 335 -16.65 -9.29 -29.76
C ILE A 335 -15.57 -8.21 -29.60
N LEU A 336 -15.86 -6.97 -30.01
CA LEU A 336 -14.96 -5.83 -29.83
C LEU A 336 -14.64 -5.58 -28.35
N ALA A 337 -15.65 -5.59 -27.47
CA ALA A 337 -15.44 -5.41 -26.03
C ALA A 337 -14.62 -6.57 -25.40
N PHE A 338 -14.74 -7.81 -25.89
CA PHE A 338 -13.84 -8.91 -25.49
C PHE A 338 -12.40 -8.69 -25.99
N ALA A 339 -12.23 -8.19 -27.22
CA ALA A 339 -10.92 -7.88 -27.79
C ALA A 339 -10.20 -6.76 -27.01
N GLU A 340 -10.92 -5.73 -26.53
CA GLU A 340 -10.39 -4.71 -25.62
C GLU A 340 -9.85 -5.30 -24.30
N GLN A 341 -10.43 -6.41 -23.82
CA GLN A 341 -9.91 -7.14 -22.66
C GLN A 341 -8.75 -8.11 -23.01
N GLY A 342 -8.31 -8.15 -24.26
CA GLY A 342 -7.25 -9.05 -24.75
C GLY A 342 -7.71 -10.48 -25.01
N LEU A 343 -8.99 -10.68 -25.36
CA LEU A 343 -9.57 -12.00 -25.64
C LEU A 343 -10.25 -12.03 -27.02
N ASN A 344 -9.81 -12.93 -27.89
CA ASN A 344 -10.51 -13.19 -29.15
C ASN A 344 -11.81 -13.95 -28.85
N ALA A 345 -12.95 -13.42 -29.28
CA ALA A 345 -14.25 -14.06 -29.12
C ALA A 345 -14.93 -14.26 -30.48
N VAL A 346 -15.58 -15.41 -30.68
CA VAL A 346 -16.21 -15.83 -31.95
C VAL A 346 -17.49 -16.62 -31.63
N LEU A 347 -18.51 -16.58 -32.50
CA LEU A 347 -19.70 -17.41 -32.35
C LEU A 347 -19.32 -18.90 -32.38
N TYR A 348 -19.99 -19.72 -31.55
CA TYR A 348 -19.55 -21.10 -31.29
C TYR A 348 -19.42 -21.97 -32.55
N TYR A 349 -20.29 -21.77 -33.54
CA TYR A 349 -20.31 -22.50 -34.81
C TYR A 349 -19.31 -21.96 -35.86
N GLU A 350 -18.76 -20.76 -35.66
CA GLU A 350 -17.68 -20.19 -36.48
C GLU A 350 -16.29 -20.50 -35.89
N ASN A 351 -16.22 -20.93 -34.63
CA ASN A 351 -14.96 -21.10 -33.91
C ASN A 351 -14.19 -22.37 -34.33
N LYS A 352 -13.24 -22.19 -35.25
CA LYS A 352 -12.29 -23.25 -35.67
C LYS A 352 -11.15 -23.52 -34.68
N SER A 353 -11.00 -22.74 -33.60
CA SER A 353 -9.87 -22.86 -32.67
C SER A 353 -10.24 -22.52 -31.23
N PHE A 354 -10.92 -23.48 -30.58
CA PHE A 354 -11.26 -23.49 -29.15
C PHE A 354 -10.05 -23.39 -28.17
N ALA A 355 -8.82 -23.25 -28.67
CA ALA A 355 -7.61 -23.03 -27.87
C ALA A 355 -7.23 -21.56 -27.72
N ARG A 356 -7.59 -20.72 -28.71
CA ARG A 356 -7.23 -19.29 -28.76
C ARG A 356 -8.44 -18.36 -28.74
N ASN A 357 -9.61 -18.88 -29.13
CA ASN A 357 -10.84 -18.10 -29.27
C ASN A 357 -11.89 -18.59 -28.28
N VAL A 358 -12.47 -17.65 -27.52
CA VAL A 358 -13.62 -17.86 -26.64
C VAL A 358 -14.89 -18.06 -27.48
N SER A 359 -15.66 -19.11 -27.19
CA SER A 359 -16.92 -19.37 -27.89
C SER A 359 -18.08 -18.59 -27.26
N LEU A 360 -18.76 -17.79 -28.09
CA LEU A 360 -20.00 -17.10 -27.78
C LEU A 360 -21.19 -17.98 -28.18
N VAL A 361 -22.06 -18.32 -27.21
CA VAL A 361 -23.31 -19.08 -27.41
C VAL A 361 -24.50 -18.17 -27.13
N PRO A 362 -25.29 -17.78 -28.15
CA PRO A 362 -26.53 -17.05 -27.96
C PRO A 362 -27.60 -17.90 -27.27
N THR A 363 -28.28 -17.33 -26.27
CA THR A 363 -29.21 -18.07 -25.40
C THR A 363 -30.41 -17.22 -24.96
N SER A 364 -31.52 -17.87 -24.63
CA SER A 364 -32.59 -17.31 -23.79
C SER A 364 -32.85 -18.18 -22.57
N ALA A 365 -32.64 -17.60 -21.38
CA ALA A 365 -33.05 -18.18 -20.11
C ALA A 365 -34.57 -18.29 -19.91
N ILE A 366 -35.38 -17.66 -20.78
CA ILE A 366 -36.85 -17.70 -20.70
C ILE A 366 -37.39 -18.74 -21.70
N THR A 367 -37.10 -18.58 -23.00
CA THR A 367 -37.66 -19.44 -24.04
C THR A 367 -36.95 -20.80 -24.12
N GLY A 368 -35.67 -20.85 -23.74
CA GLY A 368 -34.82 -22.05 -23.83
C GLY A 368 -33.98 -22.13 -25.10
N GLU A 369 -34.14 -21.16 -26.01
CA GLU A 369 -33.37 -21.10 -27.25
C GLU A 369 -31.85 -21.11 -26.97
N GLY A 370 -31.10 -21.93 -27.69
CA GLY A 370 -29.64 -22.07 -27.57
C GLY A 370 -29.14 -22.78 -26.31
N VAL A 371 -30.00 -23.13 -25.36
CA VAL A 371 -29.63 -23.94 -24.19
C VAL A 371 -29.13 -25.35 -24.59
N PRO A 372 -29.71 -26.05 -25.60
CA PRO A 372 -29.14 -27.31 -26.11
C PRO A 372 -27.71 -27.15 -26.62
N ASP A 373 -27.46 -26.11 -27.43
CA ASP A 373 -26.15 -25.81 -28.03
C ASP A 373 -25.08 -25.54 -26.96
N MET A 374 -25.46 -24.78 -25.92
CA MET A 374 -24.59 -24.47 -24.79
C MET A 374 -24.18 -25.73 -24.03
N ILE A 375 -25.13 -26.63 -23.74
CA ILE A 375 -24.86 -27.88 -23.02
C ILE A 375 -23.98 -28.79 -23.88
N MET A 376 -24.26 -28.92 -25.18
CA MET A 376 -23.43 -29.73 -26.09
C MET A 376 -21.99 -29.21 -26.14
N LEU A 377 -21.79 -27.89 -26.27
CA LEU A 377 -20.45 -27.30 -26.29
C LEU A 377 -19.65 -27.57 -25.00
N LEU A 378 -20.30 -27.55 -23.83
CA LEU A 378 -19.66 -27.88 -22.55
C LEU A 378 -19.22 -29.34 -22.48
N VAL A 379 -20.06 -30.28 -22.91
CA VAL A 379 -19.70 -31.71 -23.01
C VAL A 379 -18.51 -31.89 -23.94
N ASN A 380 -18.52 -31.21 -25.09
CA ASN A 380 -17.49 -31.38 -26.12
C ASN A 380 -16.13 -30.83 -25.67
N LEU A 381 -16.11 -29.65 -25.06
CA LEU A 381 -14.88 -29.05 -24.51
C LEU A 381 -14.33 -29.82 -23.31
N THR A 382 -15.18 -30.36 -22.44
CA THR A 382 -14.72 -31.15 -21.28
C THR A 382 -14.17 -32.51 -21.71
N GLN A 383 -14.87 -33.25 -22.57
CA GLN A 383 -14.43 -34.57 -23.04
C GLN A 383 -13.16 -34.52 -23.90
N GLN A 384 -13.04 -33.54 -24.82
CA GLN A 384 -11.92 -33.51 -25.77
C GLN A 384 -10.64 -32.87 -25.23
N ARG A 385 -10.71 -32.10 -24.12
CA ARG A 385 -9.60 -31.23 -23.67
C ARG A 385 -9.39 -31.14 -22.16
N MET A 386 -10.20 -31.83 -21.36
CA MET A 386 -10.08 -31.82 -19.89
C MET A 386 -10.01 -33.21 -19.27
N SER A 387 -9.83 -34.26 -20.09
CA SER A 387 -9.60 -35.66 -19.65
C SER A 387 -8.72 -35.73 -18.40
N ASP A 388 -7.56 -35.08 -18.45
CA ASP A 388 -6.50 -35.20 -17.46
C ASP A 388 -6.87 -34.51 -16.14
N ARG A 389 -7.75 -33.50 -16.18
CA ARG A 389 -8.34 -32.82 -15.00
C ARG A 389 -9.60 -33.52 -14.47
N LEU A 390 -10.16 -34.43 -15.26
CA LEU A 390 -11.38 -35.20 -14.99
C LEU A 390 -11.09 -36.66 -14.62
N MET A 391 -9.83 -37.08 -14.56
CA MET A 391 -9.43 -38.31 -13.87
C MET A 391 -9.81 -38.23 -12.38
N TYR A 392 -10.14 -39.37 -11.78
CA TYR A 392 -10.38 -39.47 -10.34
C TYR A 392 -9.06 -39.42 -9.58
N LEU A 393 -8.97 -38.54 -8.58
CA LEU A 393 -7.95 -38.58 -7.53
C LEU A 393 -8.50 -39.33 -6.31
N SER A 394 -7.63 -40.01 -5.55
CA SER A 394 -7.99 -40.68 -4.29
C SER A 394 -8.09 -39.73 -3.10
N GLU A 395 -7.42 -38.58 -3.15
CA GLU A 395 -7.43 -37.56 -2.09
C GLU A 395 -8.77 -36.82 -2.05
N LEU A 396 -9.27 -36.56 -0.83
CA LEU A 396 -10.59 -35.97 -0.61
C LEU A 396 -10.53 -34.45 -0.60
N GLU A 397 -11.02 -33.83 -1.68
CA GLU A 397 -11.33 -32.41 -1.68
C GLU A 397 -12.82 -32.21 -1.39
N CYS A 398 -13.16 -31.68 -0.22
CA CYS A 398 -14.54 -31.41 0.17
C CYS A 398 -14.69 -30.04 0.85
N THR A 399 -15.72 -29.29 0.46
CA THR A 399 -16.04 -27.95 1.00
C THR A 399 -17.47 -27.90 1.52
N VAL A 400 -17.66 -27.37 2.73
CA VAL A 400 -18.98 -27.12 3.31
C VAL A 400 -19.60 -25.87 2.69
N LEU A 401 -20.76 -26.01 2.04
CA LEU A 401 -21.54 -24.89 1.54
C LEU A 401 -22.37 -24.26 2.67
N GLU A 402 -23.22 -25.06 3.32
CA GLU A 402 -24.26 -24.57 4.24
C GLU A 402 -24.50 -25.55 5.41
N VAL A 403 -25.11 -25.05 6.49
CA VAL A 403 -25.51 -25.85 7.66
C VAL A 403 -27.02 -25.68 7.86
N LYS A 404 -27.78 -26.79 7.89
CA LYS A 404 -29.24 -26.79 7.97
C LYS A 404 -29.78 -27.83 8.93
N VAL A 405 -30.67 -27.41 9.83
CA VAL A 405 -31.51 -28.33 10.62
C VAL A 405 -32.60 -28.90 9.71
N VAL A 406 -32.73 -30.23 9.70
CA VAL A 406 -33.74 -30.98 8.93
C VAL A 406 -34.53 -31.86 9.88
N GLU A 407 -35.85 -31.83 9.76
CA GLU A 407 -36.77 -32.61 10.60
C GLU A 407 -36.48 -34.12 10.46
N GLY A 408 -36.41 -34.83 11.59
CA GLY A 408 -36.06 -36.25 11.65
C GLY A 408 -34.56 -36.58 11.54
N LEU A 409 -33.73 -35.69 10.98
CA LEU A 409 -32.28 -35.90 10.80
C LEU A 409 -31.40 -35.07 11.76
N GLY A 410 -31.93 -33.99 12.33
CA GLY A 410 -31.17 -33.06 13.17
C GLY A 410 -30.38 -32.05 12.33
N THR A 411 -29.22 -31.59 12.81
CA THR A 411 -28.35 -30.72 12.01
C THR A 411 -27.63 -31.54 10.93
N THR A 412 -27.72 -31.04 9.70
CA THR A 412 -27.06 -31.58 8.51
C THR A 412 -26.16 -30.51 7.91
N ILE A 413 -25.06 -30.90 7.27
CA ILE A 413 -24.25 -29.99 6.44
C ILE A 413 -24.43 -30.32 4.97
N ASP A 414 -24.51 -29.29 4.14
CA ASP A 414 -24.54 -29.39 2.69
C ASP A 414 -23.12 -29.15 2.16
N VAL A 415 -22.55 -30.12 1.45
CA VAL A 415 -21.14 -30.11 1.02
C VAL A 415 -21.02 -30.38 -0.48
N VAL A 416 -19.95 -29.87 -1.09
CA VAL A 416 -19.53 -30.26 -2.44
C VAL A 416 -18.24 -31.06 -2.34
N LEU A 417 -18.27 -32.26 -2.89
CA LEU A 417 -17.12 -33.14 -3.09
C LEU A 417 -16.54 -32.86 -4.48
N SER A 418 -15.36 -32.24 -4.56
CA SER A 418 -14.72 -31.92 -5.84
C SER A 418 -13.78 -33.02 -6.34
N ASN A 419 -13.14 -33.77 -5.44
CA ASN A 419 -12.32 -34.95 -5.73
C ASN A 419 -12.40 -35.96 -4.57
N GLY A 420 -11.97 -37.20 -4.80
CA GLY A 420 -11.99 -38.27 -3.80
C GLY A 420 -13.32 -39.03 -3.68
N ILE A 421 -13.42 -39.80 -2.59
CA ILE A 421 -14.53 -40.68 -2.24
C ILE A 421 -14.85 -40.47 -0.76
N LEU A 422 -16.13 -40.38 -0.41
CA LEU A 422 -16.62 -40.26 0.96
C LEU A 422 -17.58 -41.42 1.28
N ARG A 423 -17.48 -42.00 2.48
CA ARG A 423 -18.24 -43.18 2.91
C ARG A 423 -19.04 -42.95 4.20
N GLU A 424 -20.10 -43.73 4.36
CA GLU A 424 -20.79 -43.86 5.64
C GLU A 424 -19.85 -44.54 6.65
N GLY A 425 -19.64 -43.91 7.81
CA GLY A 425 -18.69 -44.37 8.84
C GLY A 425 -17.33 -43.67 8.83
N ASP A 426 -17.01 -42.82 7.84
CA ASP A 426 -15.74 -42.08 7.83
C ASP A 426 -15.66 -41.08 9.00
N LYS A 427 -14.45 -40.90 9.54
CA LYS A 427 -14.13 -39.88 10.55
C LYS A 427 -13.75 -38.58 9.84
N ILE A 428 -14.48 -37.51 10.11
CA ILE A 428 -14.33 -36.20 9.44
C ILE A 428 -13.97 -35.09 10.42
N ILE A 429 -13.23 -34.10 9.93
CA ILE A 429 -12.86 -32.87 10.64
C ILE A 429 -13.44 -31.67 9.88
N VAL A 430 -14.12 -30.77 10.60
CA VAL A 430 -14.78 -29.57 10.07
C VAL A 430 -14.53 -28.38 11.01
N CYS A 431 -14.37 -27.17 10.47
CA CYS A 431 -14.18 -25.96 11.27
C CYS A 431 -15.45 -25.65 12.09
N GLY A 432 -15.31 -25.31 13.36
CA GLY A 432 -16.42 -25.05 14.28
C GLY A 432 -16.32 -23.74 15.05
N LEU A 433 -17.48 -23.18 15.43
CA LEU A 433 -17.61 -21.89 16.12
C LEU A 433 -16.89 -21.80 17.49
N ASN A 434 -16.52 -22.94 18.07
CA ASN A 434 -15.84 -23.02 19.38
C ASN A 434 -14.52 -23.81 19.30
N GLY A 435 -13.95 -23.97 18.10
CA GLY A 435 -12.85 -24.88 17.80
C GLY A 435 -13.24 -25.94 16.76
N PRO A 436 -12.27 -26.71 16.25
CA PRO A 436 -12.52 -27.73 15.23
C PRO A 436 -13.40 -28.87 15.77
N ILE A 437 -14.26 -29.41 14.91
CA ILE A 437 -15.22 -30.47 15.23
C ILE A 437 -14.74 -31.76 14.57
N VAL A 438 -14.46 -32.77 15.40
CA VAL A 438 -14.19 -34.14 14.97
C VAL A 438 -15.47 -34.97 15.13
N THR A 439 -15.95 -35.60 14.07
CA THR A 439 -17.22 -36.33 14.09
C THR A 439 -17.22 -37.49 13.09
N GLN A 440 -18.20 -38.39 13.18
CA GLN A 440 -18.30 -39.59 12.31
C GLN A 440 -19.55 -39.53 11.43
N VAL A 441 -19.39 -39.78 10.13
CA VAL A 441 -20.47 -39.77 9.14
C VAL A 441 -21.49 -40.86 9.45
N ARG A 442 -22.73 -40.47 9.78
CA ARG A 442 -23.87 -41.38 10.02
C ARG A 442 -24.65 -41.72 8.75
N ALA A 443 -24.73 -40.79 7.80
CA ALA A 443 -25.40 -41.00 6.51
C ALA A 443 -24.92 -40.00 5.45
N LEU A 444 -24.86 -40.46 4.21
CA LEU A 444 -24.68 -39.64 3.01
C LEU A 444 -26.01 -39.59 2.25
N LEU A 445 -26.48 -38.38 1.94
CA LEU A 445 -27.77 -38.12 1.32
C LEU A 445 -27.60 -37.31 0.03
N THR A 446 -28.35 -37.63 -1.02
CA THR A 446 -28.44 -36.78 -2.22
C THR A 446 -29.88 -36.35 -2.46
N PRO A 447 -30.11 -35.17 -3.08
CA PRO A 447 -31.42 -34.84 -3.65
C PRO A 447 -31.75 -35.83 -4.77
N GLN A 448 -33.02 -35.84 -5.18
CA GLN A 448 -33.42 -36.49 -6.43
C GLN A 448 -32.79 -35.73 -7.63
N PRO A 449 -32.48 -36.40 -8.75
CA PRO A 449 -31.90 -35.75 -9.93
C PRO A 449 -32.68 -34.53 -10.40
N LEU A 450 -31.99 -33.56 -11.02
CA LEU A 450 -32.52 -32.27 -11.48
C LEU A 450 -32.99 -31.30 -10.39
N ARG A 451 -33.04 -31.70 -9.12
CA ARG A 451 -33.33 -30.80 -8.00
C ARG A 451 -32.06 -30.26 -7.33
N GLU A 452 -32.14 -29.03 -6.88
CA GLU A 452 -31.06 -28.33 -6.18
C GLU A 452 -31.09 -28.63 -4.66
N LEU A 453 -29.90 -28.73 -4.06
CA LEU A 453 -29.67 -29.06 -2.65
C LEU A 453 -30.31 -28.08 -1.64
N ARG A 454 -30.61 -26.85 -2.08
CA ARG A 454 -31.22 -25.78 -1.26
C ARG A 454 -32.74 -25.92 -1.05
N ILE A 455 -33.45 -26.63 -1.93
CA ILE A 455 -34.92 -26.73 -1.87
C ILE A 455 -35.35 -27.66 -0.71
N LYS A 456 -36.32 -27.21 0.11
CA LYS A 456 -37.01 -28.06 1.11
C LYS A 456 -37.88 -29.11 0.41
N ALA A 457 -37.28 -30.20 -0.01
CA ALA A 457 -37.97 -31.28 -0.70
C ALA A 457 -38.87 -32.07 0.26
N SER A 458 -40.19 -31.99 0.05
CA SER A 458 -41.20 -32.84 0.72
C SER A 458 -41.24 -34.27 0.14
N SER A 459 -40.08 -34.82 -0.22
CA SER A 459 -39.87 -36.09 -0.91
C SER A 459 -38.55 -36.70 -0.45
N ALA A 460 -38.51 -38.01 -0.20
CA ALA A 460 -37.37 -38.70 0.40
C ALA A 460 -36.03 -38.42 -0.30
N TYR A 461 -35.00 -38.14 0.50
CA TYR A 461 -33.60 -38.14 0.09
C TYR A 461 -33.13 -39.55 -0.28
N VAL A 462 -32.18 -39.66 -1.21
CA VAL A 462 -31.55 -40.94 -1.53
C VAL A 462 -30.37 -41.15 -0.61
N HIS A 463 -30.35 -42.26 0.14
CA HIS A 463 -29.24 -42.67 1.00
C HIS A 463 -28.17 -43.42 0.19
N HIS A 464 -26.90 -43.13 0.44
CA HIS A 464 -25.75 -43.80 -0.19
C HIS A 464 -24.77 -44.32 0.86
N LYS A 465 -24.08 -45.44 0.55
CA LYS A 465 -23.01 -45.99 1.40
C LYS A 465 -21.63 -45.43 1.07
N GLU A 466 -21.38 -45.15 -0.20
CA GLU A 466 -20.25 -44.34 -0.66
C GLU A 466 -20.72 -43.36 -1.74
N VAL A 467 -20.09 -42.18 -1.80
CA VAL A 467 -20.29 -41.19 -2.87
C VAL A 467 -18.92 -40.83 -3.45
N LYS A 468 -18.86 -40.71 -4.78
CA LYS A 468 -17.65 -40.41 -5.56
C LYS A 468 -17.78 -39.02 -6.20
N ALA A 469 -16.66 -38.35 -6.38
CA ALA A 469 -16.65 -37.01 -6.98
C ALA A 469 -17.15 -36.99 -8.44
N ALA A 470 -17.67 -35.89 -8.98
CA ALA A 470 -18.00 -34.65 -8.29
C ALA A 470 -19.52 -34.56 -8.06
N LEU A 471 -19.93 -34.33 -6.81
CA LEU A 471 -21.35 -34.32 -6.43
C LEU A 471 -21.63 -33.45 -5.19
N GLY A 472 -22.82 -32.86 -5.13
CA GLY A 472 -23.32 -32.15 -3.95
C GLY A 472 -24.06 -33.09 -3.00
N VAL A 473 -23.56 -33.25 -1.78
CA VAL A 473 -24.02 -34.23 -0.79
C VAL A 473 -24.54 -33.52 0.46
N LYS A 474 -25.65 -33.99 1.00
CA LYS A 474 -26.10 -33.66 2.36
C LYS A 474 -25.55 -34.70 3.33
N LEU A 475 -24.80 -34.24 4.32
CA LEU A 475 -24.11 -35.04 5.33
C LEU A 475 -24.84 -35.01 6.67
N VAL A 476 -24.91 -36.15 7.35
CA VAL A 476 -25.47 -36.28 8.69
C VAL A 476 -24.40 -36.85 9.63
N ALA A 477 -24.07 -36.13 10.69
CA ALA A 477 -23.12 -36.53 11.74
C ALA A 477 -23.48 -35.82 13.07
N PRO A 478 -23.05 -36.31 14.25
CA PRO A 478 -23.24 -35.59 15.51
C PRO A 478 -22.46 -34.26 15.55
N ASP A 479 -22.91 -33.35 16.41
CA ASP A 479 -22.25 -32.08 16.79
C ASP A 479 -21.94 -31.09 15.65
N LEU A 480 -22.60 -31.28 14.50
CA LEU A 480 -22.61 -30.34 13.36
C LEU A 480 -23.39 -29.03 13.62
N ASP A 481 -23.98 -28.84 14.81
CA ASP A 481 -24.73 -27.62 15.18
C ASP A 481 -23.85 -26.36 15.22
N LYS A 482 -22.54 -26.54 15.39
CA LYS A 482 -21.54 -25.47 15.47
C LYS A 482 -20.62 -25.42 14.23
N ALA A 483 -20.89 -26.20 13.18
CA ALA A 483 -20.06 -26.24 11.98
C ALA A 483 -20.10 -24.89 11.23
N VAL A 484 -18.98 -24.49 10.64
CA VAL A 484 -18.83 -23.21 9.93
C VAL A 484 -19.03 -23.41 8.43
N ALA A 485 -20.10 -22.83 7.89
CA ALA A 485 -20.36 -22.77 6.44
C ALA A 485 -19.23 -22.02 5.70
N GLY A 486 -18.72 -22.61 4.62
CA GLY A 486 -17.56 -22.12 3.87
C GLY A 486 -16.20 -22.67 4.35
N SER A 487 -16.17 -23.69 5.21
CA SER A 487 -14.95 -24.37 5.65
C SER A 487 -14.62 -25.62 4.82
N ARG A 488 -13.38 -26.09 4.90
CA ARG A 488 -12.94 -27.38 4.36
C ARG A 488 -13.46 -28.53 5.23
N LEU A 489 -13.68 -29.68 4.61
CA LEU A 489 -13.95 -30.95 5.30
C LEU A 489 -12.85 -31.94 4.91
N LEU A 490 -12.12 -32.44 5.90
CA LEU A 490 -11.10 -33.47 5.73
C LEU A 490 -11.60 -34.80 6.30
N VAL A 491 -11.19 -35.92 5.71
CA VAL A 491 -11.33 -37.27 6.28
C VAL A 491 -10.01 -37.66 6.92
N VAL A 492 -10.06 -38.26 8.11
CA VAL A 492 -8.86 -38.76 8.81
C VAL A 492 -8.54 -40.17 8.31
N GLY A 493 -7.40 -40.32 7.63
CA GLY A 493 -6.86 -41.63 7.23
C GLY A 493 -6.22 -42.38 8.41
N PRO A 494 -5.82 -43.65 8.19
CA PRO A 494 -5.24 -44.50 9.24
C PRO A 494 -3.82 -44.11 9.66
N ASP A 495 -3.09 -43.39 8.79
CA ASP A 495 -1.68 -42.99 8.98
C ASP A 495 -1.52 -41.47 9.23
N ASP A 496 -2.62 -40.72 9.33
CA ASP A 496 -2.63 -39.26 9.45
C ASP A 496 -2.55 -38.78 10.90
N ASP A 497 -1.86 -37.65 11.11
CA ASP A 497 -1.79 -36.98 12.41
C ASP A 497 -3.01 -36.07 12.62
N GLU A 498 -3.87 -36.45 13.55
CA GLU A 498 -5.10 -35.74 13.88
C GLU A 498 -4.82 -34.31 14.40
N GLU A 499 -3.74 -34.05 15.14
CA GLU A 499 -3.44 -32.70 15.62
C GLU A 499 -3.09 -31.74 14.46
N VAL A 500 -2.38 -32.23 13.45
CA VAL A 500 -2.02 -31.44 12.26
C VAL A 500 -3.25 -31.10 11.41
N LEU A 501 -4.17 -32.04 11.23
CA LEU A 501 -5.42 -31.82 10.48
C LEU A 501 -6.38 -30.83 11.20
N LEU A 502 -6.37 -30.81 12.54
CA LEU A 502 -7.16 -29.86 13.33
C LEU A 502 -6.68 -28.41 13.11
N ASP A 503 -5.36 -28.18 13.11
CA ASP A 503 -4.79 -26.85 12.87
C ASP A 503 -4.94 -26.42 11.40
N GLU A 504 -4.81 -27.32 10.42
CA GLU A 504 -5.05 -26.99 9.01
C GLU A 504 -6.48 -26.47 8.78
N VAL A 505 -7.49 -27.16 9.33
CA VAL A 505 -8.91 -26.78 9.21
C VAL A 505 -9.23 -25.45 9.91
N MET A 506 -8.41 -25.02 10.88
CA MET A 506 -8.57 -23.75 11.61
C MET A 506 -7.75 -22.58 11.02
N SER A 507 -6.85 -22.85 10.07
CA SER A 507 -5.98 -21.85 9.43
C SER A 507 -6.79 -20.73 8.72
N ASP A 508 -7.79 -21.10 7.92
CA ASP A 508 -8.64 -20.16 7.17
C ASP A 508 -9.38 -19.18 8.12
N LEU A 509 -9.87 -19.65 9.27
CA LEU A 509 -10.52 -18.80 10.29
C LEU A 509 -9.52 -17.89 11.01
N THR A 510 -8.33 -18.42 11.32
CA THR A 510 -7.25 -17.69 12.00
C THR A 510 -6.69 -16.56 11.12
N SER A 511 -6.66 -16.76 9.81
CA SER A 511 -6.32 -15.73 8.82
C SER A 511 -7.28 -14.54 8.89
N LEU A 512 -8.60 -14.78 8.89
CA LEU A 512 -9.61 -13.72 9.01
C LEU A 512 -9.58 -13.01 10.38
N LEU A 513 -9.33 -13.73 11.47
CA LEU A 513 -9.16 -13.12 12.79
C LEU A 513 -7.97 -12.14 12.86
N ASN A 514 -6.93 -12.35 12.06
CA ASN A 514 -5.80 -11.44 11.97
C ASN A 514 -6.08 -10.15 11.17
N SER A 515 -7.20 -10.04 10.43
CA SER A 515 -7.57 -8.81 9.73
C SER A 515 -8.27 -7.77 10.62
N VAL A 516 -8.59 -8.11 11.87
CA VAL A 516 -9.31 -7.26 12.83
C VAL A 516 -8.36 -6.31 13.55
N ASP A 517 -8.78 -5.07 13.84
CA ASP A 517 -7.91 -4.10 14.52
C ASP A 517 -7.71 -4.44 16.01
N LYS A 518 -6.50 -4.91 16.31
CA LYS A 518 -6.03 -5.25 17.66
C LYS A 518 -5.95 -4.05 18.61
N SER A 519 -6.13 -2.81 18.13
CA SER A 519 -6.34 -1.62 18.98
C SER A 519 -7.65 -1.68 19.80
N GLY A 520 -8.61 -2.50 19.35
CA GLY A 520 -9.93 -2.55 19.96
C GLY A 520 -10.67 -1.21 19.85
N ARG A 521 -10.61 -0.55 18.69
CA ARG A 521 -11.45 0.60 18.34
C ARG A 521 -12.14 0.33 17.01
N GLY A 522 -13.45 0.13 17.02
CA GLY A 522 -14.18 -0.23 15.81
C GLY A 522 -15.55 -0.82 16.09
N VAL A 523 -16.35 -0.99 15.05
CA VAL A 523 -17.68 -1.64 15.12
C VAL A 523 -17.55 -3.13 15.42
N CYS A 524 -18.59 -3.73 15.99
CA CYS A 524 -18.70 -5.20 16.09
C CYS A 524 -19.54 -5.74 14.92
N VAL A 525 -19.12 -6.86 14.33
CA VAL A 525 -19.68 -7.44 13.10
C VAL A 525 -20.11 -8.88 13.33
N GLN A 526 -21.33 -9.22 12.90
CA GLN A 526 -21.92 -10.54 12.96
C GLN A 526 -22.44 -10.94 11.57
N ALA A 527 -22.15 -12.18 11.14
CA ALA A 527 -22.65 -12.71 9.85
C ALA A 527 -23.00 -14.21 9.94
N SER A 528 -23.77 -14.72 8.96
CA SER A 528 -24.29 -16.09 8.98
C SER A 528 -23.28 -17.17 8.58
N THR A 529 -22.36 -16.84 7.66
CA THR A 529 -21.36 -17.77 7.08
C THR A 529 -19.98 -17.14 6.98
N LEU A 530 -18.92 -17.95 6.85
CA LEU A 530 -17.54 -17.47 6.75
C LEU A 530 -17.36 -16.53 5.54
N GLY A 531 -17.91 -16.89 4.38
CA GLY A 531 -17.84 -16.08 3.16
C GLY A 531 -18.66 -14.79 3.24
N SER A 532 -19.77 -14.77 3.97
CA SER A 532 -20.54 -13.55 4.23
C SER A 532 -19.82 -12.58 5.19
N LEU A 533 -19.10 -13.11 6.17
CA LEU A 533 -18.26 -12.32 7.07
C LEU A 533 -17.09 -11.69 6.30
N GLU A 534 -16.40 -12.48 5.49
CA GLU A 534 -15.32 -12.06 4.60
C GLU A 534 -15.75 -10.91 3.67
N ALA A 535 -16.88 -11.09 2.97
CA ALA A 535 -17.51 -10.07 2.12
C ALA A 535 -17.82 -8.75 2.85
N LEU A 536 -18.37 -8.84 4.06
CA LEU A 536 -18.71 -7.67 4.88
C LEU A 536 -17.45 -6.96 5.41
N LEU A 537 -16.40 -7.71 5.77
CA LEU A 537 -15.13 -7.14 6.23
C LEU A 537 -14.39 -6.39 5.12
N ASP A 538 -14.29 -6.96 3.92
CA ASP A 538 -13.68 -6.26 2.78
C ASP A 538 -14.48 -5.00 2.39
N PHE A 539 -15.82 -5.06 2.43
CA PHE A 539 -16.66 -3.89 2.19
C PHE A 539 -16.45 -2.78 3.26
N LEU A 540 -16.40 -3.13 4.55
CA LEU A 540 -16.15 -2.16 5.63
C LEU A 540 -14.74 -1.54 5.54
N LYS A 541 -13.75 -2.34 5.14
CA LYS A 541 -12.36 -1.93 4.90
C LYS A 541 -12.23 -0.95 3.73
N VAL A 542 -12.93 -1.18 2.60
CA VAL A 542 -13.05 -0.21 1.49
C VAL A 542 -13.72 1.08 1.96
N SER A 543 -14.79 0.96 2.76
CA SER A 543 -15.52 2.05 3.39
C SER A 543 -14.76 2.77 4.53
N LYS A 544 -13.55 2.29 4.89
CA LYS A 544 -12.69 2.82 5.96
C LYS A 544 -13.33 2.80 7.36
N ILE A 545 -14.25 1.87 7.59
CA ILE A 545 -14.88 1.63 8.90
C ILE A 545 -14.02 0.60 9.66
N PRO A 546 -13.39 0.96 10.80
CA PRO A 546 -12.60 0.01 11.56
C PRO A 546 -13.49 -0.98 12.30
N VAL A 547 -13.04 -2.24 12.39
CA VAL A 547 -13.75 -3.36 13.04
C VAL A 547 -12.95 -3.81 14.27
N SER A 548 -13.61 -3.91 15.43
CA SER A 548 -13.01 -4.33 16.71
C SER A 548 -13.40 -5.75 17.15
N GLY A 549 -14.41 -6.33 16.49
CA GLY A 549 -14.89 -7.67 16.79
C GLY A 549 -15.64 -8.28 15.62
N ILE A 550 -15.38 -9.57 15.41
CA ILE A 550 -16.05 -10.44 14.45
C ILE A 550 -16.52 -11.70 15.18
N ASN A 551 -17.69 -12.20 14.81
CA ASN A 551 -18.26 -13.46 15.29
C ASN A 551 -19.30 -13.96 14.26
N ILE A 552 -19.66 -15.24 14.31
CA ILE A 552 -20.50 -15.93 13.29
C ILE A 552 -21.73 -16.55 13.98
N GLY A 553 -22.88 -16.52 13.31
CA GLY A 553 -24.16 -17.01 13.84
C GLY A 553 -24.92 -15.96 14.68
N PRO A 554 -25.91 -16.34 15.50
CA PRO A 554 -26.76 -15.40 16.23
C PRO A 554 -25.99 -14.47 17.18
N VAL A 555 -26.50 -13.24 17.36
CA VAL A 555 -25.95 -12.27 18.32
C VAL A 555 -26.35 -12.64 19.74
N HIS A 556 -25.37 -12.71 20.65
CA HIS A 556 -25.57 -13.03 22.06
C HIS A 556 -25.24 -11.83 22.97
N LYS A 557 -25.65 -11.92 24.24
CA LYS A 557 -25.34 -10.91 25.28
C LYS A 557 -23.83 -10.63 25.43
N LYS A 558 -22.96 -11.59 25.12
CA LYS A 558 -21.49 -11.40 25.09
C LYS A 558 -21.05 -10.37 24.03
N ASP A 559 -21.67 -10.40 22.86
CA ASP A 559 -21.34 -9.50 21.74
C ASP A 559 -21.80 -8.07 22.04
N VAL A 560 -22.95 -7.91 22.72
CA VAL A 560 -23.43 -6.63 23.26
C VAL A 560 -22.47 -6.06 24.30
N MET A 561 -22.00 -6.88 25.25
CA MET A 561 -20.99 -6.44 26.23
C MET A 561 -19.65 -6.07 25.58
N ARG A 562 -19.26 -6.71 24.46
CA ARG A 562 -18.08 -6.32 23.69
C ARG A 562 -18.27 -4.95 23.03
N ALA A 563 -19.41 -4.73 22.37
CA ALA A 563 -19.75 -3.45 21.73
C ALA A 563 -19.88 -2.30 22.76
N ALA A 564 -20.36 -2.58 23.97
CA ALA A 564 -20.47 -1.60 25.06
C ALA A 564 -19.15 -0.89 25.37
N THR A 565 -18.02 -1.58 25.26
CA THR A 565 -16.68 -1.01 25.50
C THR A 565 -16.32 0.14 24.55
N MET A 566 -17.04 0.31 23.43
CA MET A 566 -16.85 1.45 22.52
C MET A 566 -17.56 2.72 22.99
N LEU A 567 -18.55 2.64 23.89
CA LEU A 567 -19.32 3.82 24.34
C LEU A 567 -18.41 4.88 24.99
N GLU A 568 -17.40 4.44 25.75
CA GLU A 568 -16.39 5.31 26.38
C GLU A 568 -15.33 5.82 25.38
N LYS A 569 -14.92 4.98 24.41
CA LYS A 569 -13.83 5.29 23.48
C LYS A 569 -14.27 6.15 22.28
N ALA A 570 -15.41 5.81 21.69
CA ALA A 570 -15.94 6.38 20.45
C ALA A 570 -17.42 5.96 20.28
N LYS A 571 -18.34 6.71 20.88
CA LYS A 571 -19.80 6.47 20.84
C LYS A 571 -20.37 6.28 19.42
N GLU A 572 -19.76 6.90 18.42
CA GLU A 572 -20.08 6.75 17.00
C GLU A 572 -19.79 5.34 16.42
N LEU A 573 -18.91 4.56 17.06
CA LEU A 573 -18.55 3.18 16.70
C LEU A 573 -19.20 2.14 17.64
N ALA A 574 -19.99 2.57 18.63
CA ALA A 574 -20.68 1.70 19.59
C ALA A 574 -21.95 1.07 18.99
N VAL A 575 -21.75 0.22 17.99
CA VAL A 575 -22.80 -0.41 17.18
C VAL A 575 -22.49 -1.88 16.90
N ILE A 576 -23.53 -2.65 16.60
CA ILE A 576 -23.41 -4.03 16.10
C ILE A 576 -24.02 -4.10 14.71
N LEU A 577 -23.25 -4.63 13.76
CA LEU A 577 -23.61 -4.81 12.36
C LEU A 577 -23.95 -6.28 12.10
N CYS A 578 -25.24 -6.60 11.97
CA CYS A 578 -25.73 -7.97 11.79
C CYS A 578 -26.18 -8.18 10.34
N PHE A 579 -25.48 -9.03 9.60
CA PHE A 579 -25.84 -9.40 8.22
C PHE A 579 -26.40 -10.84 8.18
N ASP A 580 -27.60 -11.02 7.64
CA ASP A 580 -28.26 -12.34 7.49
C ASP A 580 -28.37 -13.13 8.82
N VAL A 581 -28.50 -12.42 9.95
CA VAL A 581 -28.39 -13.01 11.29
C VAL A 581 -29.58 -12.66 12.20
N PRO A 582 -30.24 -13.65 12.83
CA PRO A 582 -31.23 -13.41 13.86
C PRO A 582 -30.59 -12.91 15.16
N VAL A 583 -31.26 -11.96 15.80
CA VAL A 583 -30.87 -11.39 17.10
C VAL A 583 -31.94 -11.77 18.14
N ASP A 584 -31.50 -12.31 19.28
CA ASP A 584 -32.38 -12.65 20.39
C ASP A 584 -33.06 -11.41 21.01
N ARG A 585 -34.32 -11.56 21.46
CA ARG A 585 -35.13 -10.48 22.02
C ARG A 585 -34.62 -9.95 23.36
N ASP A 586 -34.01 -10.78 24.20
CA ASP A 586 -33.43 -10.28 25.46
C ASP A 586 -32.06 -9.63 25.24
N THR A 587 -31.37 -10.03 24.18
CA THR A 587 -30.12 -9.42 23.71
C THR A 587 -30.38 -8.07 23.04
N GLU A 588 -31.49 -7.92 22.32
CA GLU A 588 -31.93 -6.64 21.75
C GLU A 588 -32.34 -5.62 22.82
N LYS A 589 -33.14 -6.01 23.83
CA LYS A 589 -33.44 -5.14 24.99
C LYS A 589 -32.18 -4.67 25.70
N LEU A 590 -31.23 -5.58 25.96
CA LEU A 590 -29.96 -5.23 26.61
C LEU A 590 -29.18 -4.20 25.80
N ALA A 591 -29.18 -4.29 24.48
CA ALA A 591 -28.55 -3.28 23.62
C ALA A 591 -29.26 -1.92 23.71
N GLU A 592 -30.60 -1.88 23.76
CA GLU A 592 -31.36 -0.65 23.96
C GLU A 592 -31.11 -0.02 25.35
N GLU A 593 -31.12 -0.82 26.42
CA GLU A 593 -30.82 -0.39 27.80
C GLU A 593 -29.40 0.19 27.93
N MET A 594 -28.42 -0.36 27.20
CA MET A 594 -27.04 0.13 27.16
C MET A 594 -26.80 1.26 26.14
N GLY A 595 -27.80 1.63 25.33
CA GLY A 595 -27.67 2.67 24.30
C GLY A 595 -26.81 2.27 23.08
N ILE A 596 -26.71 0.97 22.79
CA ILE A 596 -25.92 0.40 21.69
C ILE A 596 -26.85 0.17 20.50
N LYS A 597 -26.52 0.72 19.32
CA LYS A 597 -27.38 0.54 18.14
C LYS A 597 -27.07 -0.77 17.42
N VAL A 598 -28.03 -1.67 17.38
CA VAL A 598 -28.00 -2.89 16.56
C VAL A 598 -28.61 -2.57 15.19
N PHE A 599 -27.86 -2.82 14.12
CA PHE A 599 -28.34 -2.80 12.74
C PHE A 599 -28.48 -4.23 12.25
N LYS A 600 -29.62 -4.53 11.62
CA LYS A 600 -29.95 -5.85 11.04
C LYS A 600 -30.33 -5.64 9.58
N ALA A 601 -29.72 -6.37 8.66
CA ALA A 601 -30.11 -6.35 7.25
C ALA A 601 -29.69 -7.64 6.52
N ASP A 602 -30.52 -8.05 5.56
CA ASP A 602 -30.27 -9.20 4.68
C ASP A 602 -29.55 -8.77 3.38
N ILE A 603 -29.12 -7.49 3.31
CA ILE A 603 -28.39 -6.86 2.20
C ILE A 603 -27.35 -5.89 2.79
N ILE A 604 -26.08 -6.04 2.39
CA ILE A 604 -24.93 -5.29 2.94
C ILE A 604 -25.08 -3.77 2.81
N TYR A 605 -25.64 -3.25 1.70
CA TYR A 605 -25.80 -1.81 1.51
C TYR A 605 -26.79 -1.17 2.49
N HIS A 606 -27.93 -1.80 2.80
CA HIS A 606 -28.89 -1.25 3.75
C HIS A 606 -28.32 -1.14 5.17
N LEU A 607 -27.44 -2.07 5.55
CA LEU A 607 -26.65 -2.03 6.79
C LEU A 607 -25.73 -0.80 6.82
N PHE A 608 -25.05 -0.53 5.71
CA PHE A 608 -24.11 0.58 5.54
C PHE A 608 -24.80 1.95 5.48
N ASP A 609 -25.90 2.07 4.75
CA ASP A 609 -26.69 3.29 4.65
C ASP A 609 -27.23 3.71 6.04
N ALA A 610 -27.76 2.74 6.79
CA ALA A 610 -28.27 2.95 8.14
C ALA A 610 -27.15 3.34 9.13
N PHE A 611 -25.99 2.68 9.07
CA PHE A 611 -24.82 3.05 9.88
C PHE A 611 -24.30 4.46 9.53
N THR A 612 -24.22 4.78 8.23
CA THR A 612 -23.70 6.06 7.75
C THR A 612 -24.61 7.22 8.12
N ALA A 613 -25.94 7.03 8.03
CA ALA A 613 -26.91 8.01 8.51
C ALA A 613 -26.75 8.30 10.02
N TYR A 614 -26.65 7.25 10.84
CA TYR A 614 -26.45 7.34 12.29
C TYR A 614 -25.13 8.02 12.68
N ASN A 615 -24.04 7.68 12.00
CA ASN A 615 -22.73 8.30 12.23
C ASN A 615 -22.76 9.81 11.89
N ASN A 616 -23.40 10.18 10.77
CA ASN A 616 -23.58 11.60 10.40
C ASN A 616 -24.41 12.36 11.44
N GLU A 617 -25.48 11.77 11.98
CA GLU A 617 -26.30 12.39 13.03
C GLU A 617 -25.50 12.64 14.33
N ILE A 618 -24.69 11.66 14.77
CA ILE A 618 -23.80 11.82 15.93
C ILE A 618 -22.71 12.88 15.67
N MET A 619 -22.12 12.90 14.47
CA MET A 619 -21.10 13.88 14.11
C MET A 619 -21.68 15.30 14.02
N GLU A 620 -22.92 15.47 13.57
CA GLU A 620 -23.63 16.75 13.67
C GLU A 620 -23.89 17.16 15.13
N ALA A 621 -24.31 16.24 16.00
CA ALA A 621 -24.53 16.53 17.41
C ALA A 621 -23.24 17.03 18.09
N LYS A 622 -22.14 16.28 17.96
CA LYS A 622 -20.80 16.71 18.45
C LYS A 622 -20.38 18.07 17.92
N ARG A 623 -20.68 18.37 16.65
CA ARG A 623 -20.34 19.66 16.02
C ARG A 623 -21.19 20.82 16.55
N ARG A 624 -22.45 20.59 16.94
CA ARG A 624 -23.28 21.60 17.62
C ARG A 624 -22.72 21.89 19.01
N ASP A 625 -22.41 20.85 19.79
CA ASP A 625 -21.87 20.99 21.16
C ASP A 625 -20.51 21.70 21.18
N ALA A 626 -19.64 21.44 20.19
CA ALA A 626 -18.32 22.05 20.07
C ALA A 626 -18.33 23.49 19.51
N ALA A 627 -19.44 23.95 18.91
CA ALA A 627 -19.49 25.24 18.21
C ALA A 627 -19.11 26.47 19.07
N PRO A 628 -19.50 26.59 20.35
CA PRO A 628 -19.16 27.77 21.17
C PRO A 628 -17.67 27.91 21.50
N GLN A 629 -16.87 26.87 21.30
CA GLN A 629 -15.42 26.87 21.56
C GLN A 629 -14.58 27.15 20.29
N ALA A 630 -15.21 27.12 19.11
CA ALA A 630 -14.57 27.38 17.83
C ALA A 630 -14.38 28.90 17.61
N VAL A 631 -13.13 29.37 17.69
CA VAL A 631 -12.76 30.77 17.40
C VAL A 631 -12.08 30.84 16.05
N TRP A 632 -12.70 31.51 15.08
CA TRP A 632 -12.10 31.75 13.76
C TRP A 632 -11.02 32.85 13.85
N PRO A 633 -9.94 32.71 13.07
CA PRO A 633 -8.84 33.66 13.11
C PRO A 633 -9.21 34.94 12.35
N CYS A 634 -8.96 36.09 12.95
CA CYS A 634 -9.06 37.38 12.29
C CYS A 634 -7.96 38.35 12.76
N ARG A 635 -7.53 39.21 11.84
CA ARG A 635 -6.65 40.36 12.09
C ARG A 635 -7.35 41.61 11.56
N LEU A 636 -7.54 42.60 12.42
CA LEU A 636 -8.33 43.80 12.13
C LEU A 636 -7.50 45.05 12.41
N LYS A 637 -7.70 46.09 11.59
CA LYS A 637 -7.09 47.41 11.80
C LYS A 637 -8.15 48.40 12.27
N ILE A 638 -7.85 49.18 13.31
CA ILE A 638 -8.74 50.24 13.77
C ILE A 638 -8.74 51.41 12.75
N ILE A 639 -9.94 51.90 12.40
CA ILE A 639 -10.15 53.08 11.56
C ILE A 639 -10.60 54.26 12.43
N ALA A 640 -11.56 54.03 13.34
CA ALA A 640 -12.15 55.05 14.20
C ALA A 640 -12.77 54.42 15.46
N ALA A 641 -12.82 55.17 16.57
CA ALA A 641 -13.53 54.76 17.78
C ALA A 641 -14.77 55.63 18.01
N PHE A 642 -15.96 55.04 17.85
CA PHE A 642 -17.25 55.71 18.07
C PHE A 642 -17.65 55.72 19.55
N CYS A 643 -17.36 54.64 20.29
CA CYS A 643 -17.51 54.61 21.74
C CYS A 643 -16.24 54.08 22.41
N LYS A 644 -15.65 54.88 23.31
CA LYS A 644 -14.30 54.68 23.89
C LYS A 644 -14.30 53.93 25.23
N ARG A 645 -15.48 53.62 25.76
CA ARG A 645 -15.74 52.92 27.03
C ARG A 645 -16.92 51.96 26.81
N ASP A 646 -16.95 50.88 27.58
CA ASP A 646 -17.95 49.80 27.48
C ASP A 646 -19.40 50.29 27.31
N PRO A 647 -20.17 49.78 26.31
CA PRO A 647 -19.74 48.87 25.25
C PRO A 647 -18.81 49.57 24.25
N ILE A 648 -17.66 48.97 23.95
CA ILE A 648 -16.67 49.56 23.03
C ILE A 648 -17.21 49.43 21.60
N ILE A 649 -17.20 50.53 20.83
CA ILE A 649 -17.65 50.54 19.43
C ILE A 649 -16.54 51.10 18.55
N LEU A 650 -15.98 50.25 17.69
CA LEU A 650 -14.88 50.57 16.78
C LEU A 650 -15.32 50.37 15.33
N GLY A 651 -15.00 51.32 14.46
CA GLY A 651 -14.92 51.07 13.01
C GLY A 651 -13.57 50.42 12.71
N VAL A 652 -13.58 49.24 12.11
CA VAL A 652 -12.36 48.47 11.79
C VAL A 652 -12.37 48.01 10.33
N ASP A 653 -11.20 47.74 9.76
CA ASP A 653 -11.05 47.00 8.51
C ASP A 653 -10.55 45.57 8.79
N ILE A 654 -11.08 44.58 8.07
CA ILE A 654 -10.64 43.18 8.18
C ILE A 654 -9.40 42.98 7.32
N LEU A 655 -8.22 43.09 7.92
CA LEU A 655 -6.96 42.84 7.22
C LEU A 655 -6.87 41.40 6.74
N ASP A 656 -7.12 40.40 7.59
CA ASP A 656 -7.04 38.98 7.23
C ASP A 656 -8.04 38.11 8.04
N GLY A 657 -8.46 36.99 7.46
CA GLY A 657 -9.37 36.03 8.09
C GLY A 657 -10.87 36.35 7.95
N THR A 658 -11.69 35.83 8.88
CA THR A 658 -13.14 36.12 8.92
C THR A 658 -13.60 36.52 10.32
N LEU A 659 -14.35 37.62 10.41
CA LEU A 659 -14.89 38.15 11.66
C LEU A 659 -16.32 37.63 11.87
N ARG A 660 -16.67 37.29 13.10
CA ARG A 660 -17.97 36.68 13.46
C ARG A 660 -18.47 37.22 14.79
N VAL A 661 -19.80 37.21 14.96
CA VAL A 661 -20.42 37.42 16.27
C VAL A 661 -19.98 36.30 17.22
N GLY A 662 -19.66 36.66 18.46
CA GLY A 662 -19.12 35.77 19.50
C GLY A 662 -17.59 35.64 19.53
N THR A 663 -16.86 36.09 18.51
CA THR A 663 -15.39 36.06 18.50
C THR A 663 -14.81 36.90 19.65
N PRO A 664 -13.91 36.37 20.51
CA PRO A 664 -13.16 37.14 21.48
C PRO A 664 -12.03 37.93 20.80
N ILE A 665 -11.80 39.17 21.26
CA ILE A 665 -10.84 40.11 20.65
C ILE A 665 -9.82 40.58 21.70
N CYS A 666 -8.55 40.59 21.33
CA CYS A 666 -7.45 41.10 22.12
C CYS A 666 -6.54 42.04 21.30
N VAL A 667 -5.79 42.90 21.99
CA VAL A 667 -4.64 43.67 21.45
C VAL A 667 -3.36 43.03 21.97
N VAL A 668 -2.28 43.05 21.18
CA VAL A 668 -0.94 42.63 21.62
C VAL A 668 -0.04 43.85 21.64
N THR A 669 0.17 44.41 22.83
CA THR A 669 1.10 45.54 23.04
C THR A 669 2.50 45.02 23.38
N VAL A 670 3.52 45.85 23.18
CA VAL A 670 4.89 45.58 23.68
C VAL A 670 5.20 46.62 24.73
N ASP A 671 5.49 46.20 25.96
CA ASP A 671 5.96 47.10 27.01
C ASP A 671 7.33 47.69 26.59
N PRO A 672 7.46 49.02 26.42
CA PRO A 672 8.73 49.64 26.04
C PRO A 672 9.87 49.33 27.01
N SER A 673 9.57 49.10 28.29
CA SER A 673 10.55 48.95 29.37
C SER A 673 11.08 47.52 29.54
N THR A 674 10.23 46.50 29.48
CA THR A 674 10.64 45.08 29.58
C THR A 674 10.79 44.37 28.23
N GLN A 675 10.32 44.96 27.13
CA GLN A 675 10.23 44.34 25.80
C GLN A 675 9.38 43.05 25.75
N LYS A 676 8.63 42.72 26.81
CA LYS A 676 7.63 41.65 26.79
C LYS A 676 6.39 42.06 26.00
N LYS A 677 5.71 41.06 25.44
CA LYS A 677 4.40 41.21 24.81
C LYS A 677 3.31 41.02 25.85
N GLU A 678 2.47 42.03 26.05
CA GLU A 678 1.28 41.91 26.91
C GLU A 678 0.04 41.73 26.02
N ILE A 679 -0.79 40.74 26.36
CA ILE A 679 -2.06 40.50 25.67
C ILE A 679 -3.17 41.18 26.49
N ILE A 680 -3.83 42.16 25.86
CA ILE A 680 -4.91 42.93 26.46
C ILE A 680 -6.23 42.47 25.85
N ASP A 681 -6.94 41.59 26.55
CA ASP A 681 -8.31 41.22 26.19
C ASP A 681 -9.27 42.41 26.27
N LEU A 682 -10.14 42.54 25.27
CA LEU A 682 -11.16 43.60 25.17
C LEU A 682 -12.60 43.11 25.35
N GLY A 683 -12.83 41.80 25.22
CA GLY A 683 -14.16 41.18 25.30
C GLY A 683 -14.54 40.40 24.04
N LYS A 684 -15.85 40.22 23.81
CA LYS A 684 -16.40 39.50 22.65
C LYS A 684 -17.21 40.41 21.75
N VAL A 685 -17.18 40.12 20.44
CA VAL A 685 -18.04 40.75 19.44
C VAL A 685 -19.51 40.39 19.70
N THR A 686 -20.37 41.38 19.93
CA THR A 686 -21.83 41.18 20.10
C THR A 686 -22.66 41.65 18.90
N SER A 687 -22.14 42.58 18.10
CA SER A 687 -22.75 43.01 16.83
C SER A 687 -21.68 43.41 15.80
N LEU A 688 -21.97 43.17 14.52
CA LEU A 688 -21.21 43.66 13.37
C LEU A 688 -22.18 44.36 12.43
N GLU A 689 -21.90 45.62 12.09
CA GLU A 689 -22.71 46.42 11.17
C GLU A 689 -21.89 46.98 10.01
N ILE A 690 -22.47 46.94 8.81
CA ILE A 690 -21.94 47.61 7.61
C ILE A 690 -23.08 48.43 7.02
N ASN A 691 -22.92 49.76 6.93
CA ASN A 691 -23.92 50.68 6.38
C ASN A 691 -25.34 50.46 6.96
N HIS A 692 -25.44 50.40 8.30
CA HIS A 692 -26.67 50.15 9.07
C HIS A 692 -27.38 48.81 8.77
N LYS A 693 -26.64 47.79 8.34
CA LYS A 693 -27.11 46.41 8.23
C LYS A 693 -26.27 45.49 9.09
N SER A 694 -26.90 44.68 9.93
CA SER A 694 -26.26 43.69 10.78
C SER A 694 -25.83 42.45 9.99
N PHE A 695 -24.69 41.86 10.38
CA PHE A 695 -24.15 40.63 9.78
C PHE A 695 -23.61 39.68 10.86
N ASP A 696 -23.91 38.39 10.78
CA ASP A 696 -23.34 37.40 11.72
C ASP A 696 -21.87 37.05 11.41
N ILE A 697 -21.49 37.18 10.14
CA ILE A 697 -20.17 36.84 9.57
C ILE A 697 -19.80 37.88 8.52
N VAL A 698 -18.59 38.43 8.60
CA VAL A 698 -18.02 39.33 7.59
C VAL A 698 -16.65 38.82 7.14
N LYS A 699 -16.40 38.85 5.82
CA LYS A 699 -15.11 38.49 5.20
C LYS A 699 -14.37 39.73 4.69
N LYS A 700 -13.04 39.64 4.56
CA LYS A 700 -12.15 40.64 3.94
C LYS A 700 -12.73 41.26 2.65
N SER A 701 -13.25 40.44 1.73
CA SER A 701 -13.85 40.90 0.45
C SER A 701 -15.19 41.65 0.58
N GLN A 702 -15.79 41.70 1.77
CA GLN A 702 -17.03 42.44 2.09
C GLN A 702 -16.74 43.70 2.93
N SER A 703 -15.49 43.89 3.39
CA SER A 703 -15.06 44.95 4.31
C SER A 703 -14.93 46.35 3.66
N GLY A 704 -15.37 46.52 2.40
CA GLY A 704 -14.99 47.64 1.52
C GLY A 704 -15.41 49.07 1.90
N GLY A 705 -15.92 49.30 3.11
CA GLY A 705 -16.14 50.62 3.72
C GLY A 705 -15.85 50.66 5.23
N GLY A 706 -15.19 49.63 5.77
CA GLY A 706 -15.09 49.36 7.20
C GLY A 706 -16.32 48.64 7.78
N VAL A 707 -16.13 48.02 8.94
CA VAL A 707 -17.17 47.33 9.73
C VAL A 707 -17.25 47.99 11.10
N ALA A 708 -18.44 48.37 11.54
CA ALA A 708 -18.68 48.79 12.92
C ALA A 708 -18.82 47.55 13.81
N VAL A 709 -17.95 47.42 14.80
CA VAL A 709 -17.86 46.27 15.71
C VAL A 709 -18.22 46.73 17.11
N LYS A 710 -19.23 46.10 17.71
CA LYS A 710 -19.56 46.26 19.13
C LYS A 710 -18.87 45.15 19.94
N ILE A 711 -18.04 45.54 20.91
CA ILE A 711 -17.30 44.64 21.79
C ILE A 711 -17.76 44.88 23.23
N GLU A 712 -18.15 43.81 23.91
CA GLU A 712 -18.58 43.80 25.32
C GLU A 712 -17.68 42.84 26.11
N HIS A 713 -17.22 43.26 27.30
CA HIS A 713 -16.43 42.41 28.20
C HIS A 713 -17.33 41.60 29.14
N ALA A 714 -16.77 40.62 29.86
CA ALA A 714 -17.56 39.87 30.83
C ALA A 714 -17.84 40.72 32.10
N VAL A 715 -18.97 40.50 32.76
CA VAL A 715 -19.43 41.31 33.91
C VAL A 715 -18.46 41.27 35.11
N TYR A 716 -17.60 40.25 35.19
CA TYR A 716 -16.57 40.10 36.22
C TYR A 716 -15.20 40.71 35.84
N GLU A 717 -15.03 41.19 34.60
CA GLU A 717 -13.80 41.83 34.10
C GLU A 717 -13.87 43.36 34.22
N SER A 718 -12.72 44.01 34.43
CA SER A 718 -12.62 45.47 34.42
C SER A 718 -12.49 46.01 33.00
N GLY A 719 -13.55 46.65 32.48
CA GLY A 719 -13.59 47.18 31.12
C GLY A 719 -12.43 48.10 30.75
N LYS A 720 -11.73 47.76 29.66
CA LYS A 720 -10.61 48.54 29.11
C LYS A 720 -11.15 49.77 28.37
N MET A 721 -10.45 50.90 28.47
CA MET A 721 -10.76 52.13 27.73
C MET A 721 -9.78 52.39 26.59
N PHE A 722 -10.34 52.82 25.45
CA PHE A 722 -9.63 53.26 24.25
C PHE A 722 -8.89 54.58 24.49
N GLY A 723 -7.65 54.69 24.02
CA GLY A 723 -6.77 55.82 24.29
C GLY A 723 -6.13 55.82 25.69
N ARG A 724 -6.28 54.72 26.46
CA ARG A 724 -5.54 54.48 27.71
C ARG A 724 -4.78 53.15 27.73
N HIS A 725 -5.37 52.09 27.19
CA HIS A 725 -4.76 50.74 27.18
C HIS A 725 -4.36 50.26 25.78
N PHE A 726 -4.95 50.87 24.74
CA PHE A 726 -4.68 50.66 23.33
C PHE A 726 -5.10 51.92 22.55
N ASP A 727 -4.47 52.19 21.40
CA ASP A 727 -4.70 53.40 20.58
C ASP A 727 -5.11 53.10 19.11
N GLU A 728 -5.08 54.10 18.23
CA GLU A 728 -5.47 53.99 16.81
C GLU A 728 -4.43 53.27 15.92
N LYS A 729 -3.24 52.98 16.45
CA LYS A 729 -2.13 52.31 15.74
C LYS A 729 -2.10 50.80 15.99
N ASP A 730 -2.72 50.35 17.08
CA ASP A 730 -2.74 48.94 17.48
C ASP A 730 -3.58 48.08 16.52
N GLU A 731 -3.07 46.89 16.17
CA GLU A 731 -3.85 45.87 15.47
C GLU A 731 -4.64 45.02 16.47
N LEU A 732 -5.88 44.69 16.10
CA LEU A 732 -6.77 43.81 16.86
C LEU A 732 -6.69 42.38 16.32
N PHE A 733 -6.67 41.41 17.23
CA PHE A 733 -6.56 40.00 16.91
C PHE A 733 -7.72 39.22 17.54
N SER A 734 -8.17 38.16 16.86
CA SER A 734 -8.94 37.10 17.51
C SER A 734 -8.12 36.46 18.64
N HIS A 735 -8.66 36.36 19.85
CA HIS A 735 -7.99 35.65 20.94
C HIS A 735 -8.16 34.13 20.77
N ILE A 736 -7.16 33.48 20.17
CA ILE A 736 -7.21 32.05 19.81
C ILE A 736 -6.51 31.19 20.86
N THR A 737 -7.28 30.43 21.64
CA THR A 737 -6.73 29.45 22.60
C THR A 737 -6.26 28.16 21.92
N ARG A 738 -5.41 27.38 22.62
CA ARG A 738 -5.00 26.03 22.20
C ARG A 738 -6.22 25.09 22.03
N GLN A 739 -7.19 25.17 22.94
CA GLN A 739 -8.45 24.43 22.89
C GLN A 739 -9.27 24.78 21.63
N SER A 740 -9.42 26.07 21.31
CA SER A 740 -10.10 26.52 20.09
C SER A 740 -9.44 25.99 18.82
N ILE A 741 -8.10 25.94 18.78
CA ILE A 741 -7.35 25.34 17.65
C ILE A 741 -7.65 23.85 17.50
N ASP A 742 -7.75 23.11 18.60
CA ASP A 742 -8.00 21.67 18.57
C ASP A 742 -9.47 21.34 18.23
N VAL A 743 -10.42 22.17 18.66
CA VAL A 743 -11.82 22.15 18.17
C VAL A 743 -11.89 22.42 16.66
N LEU A 744 -11.14 23.40 16.15
CA LEU A 744 -11.07 23.67 14.70
C LEU A 744 -10.44 22.52 13.90
N LYS A 745 -9.50 21.74 14.48
CA LYS A 745 -8.94 20.53 13.83
C LYS A 745 -9.94 19.38 13.77
N THR A 746 -10.68 19.16 14.85
CA THR A 746 -11.53 17.97 15.02
C THR A 746 -12.89 18.11 14.37
N SER A 747 -13.55 19.26 14.53
CA SER A 747 -14.99 19.41 14.25
C SER A 747 -15.31 20.38 13.11
N PHE A 748 -14.38 21.27 12.74
CA PHE A 748 -14.62 22.35 11.78
C PHE A 748 -13.53 22.46 10.68
N LYS A 749 -12.66 21.46 10.51
CA LYS A 749 -11.48 21.58 9.62
C LYS A 749 -11.84 21.82 8.15
N ALA A 750 -13.02 21.38 7.71
CA ALA A 750 -13.55 21.64 6.37
C ALA A 750 -14.03 23.09 6.18
N ASP A 751 -14.43 23.79 7.26
CA ASP A 751 -14.94 25.16 7.21
C ASP A 751 -13.82 26.22 7.30
N VAL A 752 -12.63 25.83 7.78
CA VAL A 752 -11.47 26.72 7.91
C VAL A 752 -10.63 26.67 6.64
N SER A 753 -10.60 27.78 5.91
CA SER A 753 -9.84 27.95 4.68
C SER A 753 -8.33 27.81 4.89
N ASN A 754 -7.58 27.61 3.80
CA ASN A 754 -6.12 27.53 3.87
C ASN A 754 -5.48 28.86 4.29
N GLU A 755 -6.09 30.01 3.96
CA GLU A 755 -5.64 31.34 4.37
C GLU A 755 -5.83 31.56 5.87
N GLU A 756 -7.02 31.25 6.39
CA GLU A 756 -7.28 31.25 7.84
C GLU A 756 -6.34 30.28 8.58
N TRP A 757 -6.03 29.11 8.00
CA TRP A 757 -5.10 28.15 8.59
C TRP A 757 -3.62 28.59 8.50
N LEU A 758 -3.27 29.50 7.60
CA LEU A 758 -1.97 30.18 7.59
C LEU A 758 -1.93 31.30 8.62
N LEU A 759 -3.03 32.05 8.80
CA LEU A 759 -3.16 33.06 9.84
C LEU A 759 -3.03 32.42 11.25
N ILE A 760 -3.63 31.25 11.50
CA ILE A 760 -3.46 30.46 12.74
C ILE A 760 -1.99 30.04 13.00
N LYS A 761 -1.12 30.02 11.97
CA LYS A 761 0.32 29.80 12.15
C LYS A 761 1.06 31.11 12.41
N ALA A 762 0.72 32.18 11.70
CA ALA A 762 1.33 33.50 11.85
C ALA A 762 1.01 34.17 13.21
N LEU A 763 -0.17 33.88 13.79
CA LEU A 763 -0.57 34.35 15.12
C LEU A 763 0.05 33.57 16.29
N LYS A 764 0.92 32.59 16.03
CA LYS A 764 1.67 31.88 17.09
C LYS A 764 3.03 32.52 17.30
N PRO A 765 3.56 32.53 18.54
CA PRO A 765 4.95 32.89 18.77
C PRO A 765 5.89 31.96 17.97
N GLU A 766 6.81 32.55 17.20
CA GLU A 766 7.87 31.82 16.47
C GLU A 766 8.88 31.22 17.47
N LYS A 767 8.55 30.04 18.03
CA LYS A 767 9.26 29.34 19.13
C LYS A 767 10.75 28.99 18.91
N LEU A 768 11.45 29.53 17.90
CA LEU A 768 12.88 29.25 17.67
C LEU A 768 13.72 30.47 17.24
N GLY A 769 13.15 31.67 17.06
CA GLY A 769 13.90 32.86 16.63
C GLY A 769 14.49 32.81 15.20
N TYR A 770 14.47 31.65 14.55
CA TYR A 770 14.80 31.45 13.14
C TYR A 770 13.53 31.57 12.27
N LYS A 771 13.53 32.50 11.32
CA LYS A 771 12.51 32.54 10.25
C LYS A 771 12.75 31.38 9.29
N GLN A 772 11.72 30.58 9.05
CA GLN A 772 11.74 29.51 8.05
C GLN A 772 11.96 30.09 6.65
N GLN A 773 12.96 29.62 5.91
CA GLN A 773 13.30 30.07 4.56
C GLN A 773 13.06 28.98 3.50
N LEU A 774 13.14 27.70 3.88
CA LEU A 774 12.94 26.56 2.97
C LEU A 774 11.50 26.04 2.98
N HIS A 775 10.97 25.60 1.84
CA HIS A 775 9.57 25.18 1.71
C HIS A 775 9.31 23.75 2.23
N ARG A 776 8.37 23.60 3.17
CA ARG A 776 7.93 22.29 3.70
C ARG A 776 7.15 21.48 2.66
N SER A 777 7.87 20.71 1.86
CA SER A 777 7.33 19.87 0.79
C SER A 777 7.36 18.37 1.14
N TRP A 778 8.37 17.91 1.87
CA TRP A 778 8.69 16.49 2.06
C TRP A 778 7.93 15.81 3.21
N HIS A 779 7.71 14.50 3.08
CA HIS A 779 7.03 13.65 4.06
C HIS A 779 8.00 12.58 4.63
N LEU A 780 7.46 11.62 5.38
CA LEU A 780 8.25 10.56 6.03
C LEU A 780 9.08 9.71 5.06
N ILE A 781 8.55 9.41 3.87
CA ILE A 781 9.27 8.60 2.87
C ILE A 781 10.49 9.37 2.35
N GLU A 782 10.34 10.65 1.97
CA GLU A 782 11.47 11.46 1.51
C GLU A 782 12.48 11.73 2.63
N SER A 783 12.01 11.93 3.87
CA SER A 783 12.88 12.13 5.04
C SER A 783 13.71 10.89 5.38
N PHE A 784 13.10 9.70 5.37
CA PHE A 784 13.80 8.42 5.49
C PHE A 784 14.77 8.17 4.31
N ALA A 785 14.32 8.44 3.08
CA ALA A 785 15.11 8.23 1.87
C ALA A 785 16.42 9.03 1.88
N ALA A 786 16.41 10.27 2.39
CA ALA A 786 17.59 11.11 2.45
C ALA A 786 18.76 10.45 3.20
N SER A 787 18.51 9.82 4.36
CA SER A 787 19.55 9.08 5.08
C SER A 787 19.76 7.66 4.54
N PHE A 788 18.70 6.93 4.24
CA PHE A 788 18.82 5.53 3.79
C PHE A 788 19.61 5.42 2.46
N VAL A 789 19.37 6.33 1.51
CA VAL A 789 20.10 6.37 0.24
C VAL A 789 21.51 6.97 0.40
N ALA A 790 21.72 7.95 1.29
CA ALA A 790 23.05 8.49 1.56
C ALA A 790 24.01 7.45 2.18
N LEU A 791 23.48 6.57 3.04
CA LEU A 791 24.22 5.44 3.63
C LEU A 791 24.59 4.37 2.60
N ASN A 792 23.78 4.20 1.54
CA ASN A 792 23.93 3.21 0.47
C ASN A 792 24.45 1.84 0.96
N PHE A 793 23.69 1.17 1.83
CA PHE A 793 24.16 0.00 2.60
C PHE A 793 24.89 -1.05 1.73
N ILE A 794 24.35 -1.37 0.54
CA ILE A 794 24.94 -2.36 -0.36
C ILE A 794 26.18 -1.83 -1.10
N GLY A 795 26.18 -0.57 -1.51
CA GLY A 795 27.36 0.09 -2.08
C GLY A 795 28.49 0.21 -1.06
N GLY A 796 28.17 0.55 0.19
CA GLY A 796 29.11 0.61 1.31
C GLY A 796 29.71 -0.76 1.61
N VAL A 797 28.88 -1.79 1.81
CA VAL A 797 29.36 -3.16 2.09
C VAL A 797 30.30 -3.64 0.98
N ARG A 798 29.93 -3.50 -0.31
CA ARG A 798 30.84 -3.86 -1.42
C ARG A 798 32.14 -3.05 -1.43
N SER A 799 32.07 -1.75 -1.14
CA SER A 799 33.25 -0.86 -1.24
C SER A 799 34.28 -1.09 -0.15
N TYR A 800 33.84 -1.51 1.04
CA TYR A 800 34.74 -1.74 2.18
C TYR A 800 35.02 -3.23 2.48
N LEU A 801 34.35 -4.20 1.85
CA LEU A 801 34.48 -5.64 2.19
C LEU A 801 35.94 -6.11 2.17
N PHE A 802 36.70 -5.73 1.15
CA PHE A 802 38.11 -6.08 1.01
C PHE A 802 38.97 -5.55 2.17
N LEU A 803 38.71 -4.31 2.61
CA LEU A 803 39.36 -3.69 3.76
C LEU A 803 39.08 -4.48 5.05
N GLY A 804 37.82 -4.88 5.27
CA GLY A 804 37.43 -5.73 6.40
C GLY A 804 38.07 -7.12 6.35
N LEU A 805 38.17 -7.73 5.17
CA LEU A 805 38.75 -9.08 5.00
C LEU A 805 40.24 -9.06 5.29
N LEU A 806 40.97 -8.05 4.79
CA LEU A 806 42.39 -7.86 5.05
C LEU A 806 42.66 -7.54 6.54
N ALA A 807 41.77 -6.76 7.16
CA ALA A 807 41.85 -6.35 8.57
C ALA A 807 41.53 -7.45 9.60
N GLY A 808 40.75 -8.48 9.27
CA GLY A 808 40.38 -9.48 10.29
C GLY A 808 39.82 -10.79 9.80
N GLY A 809 39.59 -10.94 8.48
CA GLY A 809 38.89 -12.08 7.91
C GLY A 809 37.39 -12.13 8.24
N PRO A 810 36.68 -13.16 7.73
CA PRO A 810 35.23 -13.31 7.91
C PRO A 810 34.74 -13.19 9.36
N ALA A 811 35.44 -13.81 10.32
CA ALA A 811 35.02 -13.83 11.73
C ALA A 811 34.99 -12.44 12.39
N ALA A 812 35.97 -11.58 12.08
CA ALA A 812 36.01 -10.21 12.59
C ALA A 812 34.94 -9.33 11.93
N ILE A 813 34.68 -9.53 10.64
CA ILE A 813 33.67 -8.78 9.88
C ILE A 813 32.28 -8.95 10.49
N TRP A 814 31.77 -10.18 10.59
CA TRP A 814 30.37 -10.38 11.02
C TRP A 814 30.14 -9.97 12.48
N SER A 815 31.12 -10.27 13.35
CA SER A 815 31.03 -9.99 14.78
C SER A 815 31.11 -8.49 15.08
N MET A 816 32.05 -7.77 14.46
CA MET A 816 32.12 -6.30 14.58
C MET A 816 30.93 -5.62 13.91
N TYR A 817 30.35 -6.17 12.82
CA TYR A 817 29.15 -5.59 12.23
C TYR A 817 27.97 -5.61 13.20
N LEU A 818 27.78 -6.70 13.92
CA LEU A 818 26.73 -6.81 14.95
C LEU A 818 26.95 -5.81 16.09
N VAL A 819 28.19 -5.64 16.56
CA VAL A 819 28.57 -4.64 17.56
C VAL A 819 28.28 -3.21 17.06
N THR A 820 28.79 -2.84 15.89
CA THR A 820 28.58 -1.51 15.28
C THR A 820 27.11 -1.24 15.03
N MET A 821 26.34 -2.22 14.55
CA MET A 821 24.89 -2.11 14.37
C MET A 821 24.20 -1.67 15.67
N VAL A 822 24.44 -2.36 16.79
CA VAL A 822 23.82 -2.03 18.08
C VAL A 822 24.22 -0.64 18.58
N PHE A 823 25.52 -0.30 18.55
CA PHE A 823 25.97 1.00 19.08
C PHE A 823 25.69 2.19 18.14
N MET A 824 25.61 1.98 16.83
CA MET A 824 25.14 3.01 15.89
C MET A 824 23.63 3.22 15.99
N PHE A 825 22.83 2.20 16.30
CA PHE A 825 21.40 2.40 16.60
C PHE A 825 21.20 3.23 17.88
N ILE A 826 22.03 3.00 18.91
CA ILE A 826 22.06 3.84 20.12
C ILE A 826 22.45 5.29 19.77
N THR A 827 23.51 5.47 18.97
CA THR A 827 23.99 6.80 18.54
C THR A 827 22.92 7.53 17.72
N ALA A 828 22.25 6.84 16.80
CA ALA A 828 21.13 7.38 16.02
C ALA A 828 19.92 7.73 16.91
N ALA A 829 19.64 6.97 17.98
CA ALA A 829 18.57 7.29 18.92
C ALA A 829 18.88 8.54 19.77
N VAL A 830 20.15 8.75 20.15
CA VAL A 830 20.62 9.98 20.82
C VAL A 830 20.46 11.20 19.90
N LEU A 831 20.88 11.09 18.64
CA LEU A 831 20.75 12.19 17.68
C LEU A 831 19.29 12.43 17.25
N ALA A 832 18.44 11.39 17.23
CA ALA A 832 17.00 11.52 17.00
C ALA A 832 16.27 12.27 18.13
N GLU A 833 16.66 12.09 19.40
CA GLU A 833 16.09 12.85 20.54
C GLU A 833 16.35 14.35 20.39
N ILE A 834 17.57 14.72 19.98
CA ILE A 834 18.00 16.12 19.82
C ILE A 834 17.37 16.73 18.55
N CYS A 835 17.38 16.00 17.42
CA CYS A 835 16.68 16.38 16.20
C CYS A 835 15.17 16.58 16.41
N SER A 836 14.57 15.81 17.32
CA SER A 836 13.15 15.93 17.64
C SER A 836 12.80 17.25 18.35
N ALA A 837 13.70 17.76 19.21
CA ALA A 837 13.56 19.09 19.81
C ALA A 837 13.97 20.21 18.83
N LEU A 838 15.04 20.00 18.04
CA LEU A 838 15.66 21.00 17.16
C LEU A 838 15.66 20.58 15.67
N PRO A 839 14.48 20.53 15.01
CA PRO A 839 14.36 20.11 13.62
C PRO A 839 14.61 21.26 12.63
N LEU A 840 15.84 21.78 12.61
CA LEU A 840 16.29 22.87 11.73
C LEU A 840 17.14 22.35 10.56
N SER A 841 17.27 23.13 9.48
CA SER A 841 18.15 22.80 8.35
C SER A 841 19.62 22.73 8.81
N GLY A 842 20.37 21.74 8.31
CA GLY A 842 21.81 21.60 8.58
C GLY A 842 22.19 21.40 10.06
N SER A 843 21.29 20.88 10.90
CA SER A 843 21.25 21.20 12.33
C SER A 843 22.30 20.55 13.23
N ILE A 844 23.22 19.71 12.74
CA ILE A 844 24.21 19.01 13.59
C ILE A 844 25.11 19.95 14.41
N TYR A 845 25.48 21.11 13.89
CA TYR A 845 26.25 22.12 14.65
C TYR A 845 25.39 22.86 15.70
N ILE A 846 24.09 22.99 15.43
CA ILE A 846 23.11 23.55 16.40
C ILE A 846 22.89 22.53 17.51
N TRP A 847 22.78 21.23 17.20
CA TRP A 847 22.72 20.15 18.19
C TRP A 847 23.93 20.14 19.11
N ALA A 848 25.14 20.38 18.58
CA ALA A 848 26.36 20.54 19.38
C ALA A 848 26.32 21.80 20.25
N ALA A 849 25.90 22.94 19.70
CA ALA A 849 25.79 24.20 20.43
C ALA A 849 24.77 24.12 21.59
N GLU A 850 23.58 23.58 21.33
CA GLU A 850 22.50 23.43 22.30
C GLU A 850 22.76 22.29 23.31
N SER A 851 23.65 21.34 22.98
CA SER A 851 24.11 20.32 23.96
C SER A 851 25.16 20.86 24.93
N ALA A 852 25.86 21.95 24.62
CA ALA A 852 27.06 22.40 25.34
C ALA A 852 26.83 23.36 26.53
N GLY A 853 25.59 23.77 26.77
CA GLY A 853 25.24 24.87 27.67
C GLY A 853 25.50 26.25 27.04
N PRO A 854 24.73 27.30 27.41
CA PRO A 854 24.79 28.62 26.74
C PRO A 854 26.12 29.36 26.93
N LYS A 855 27.01 28.87 27.80
CA LYS A 855 28.38 29.37 28.00
C LYS A 855 29.35 28.87 26.91
N HIS A 856 29.17 27.66 26.39
CA HIS A 856 30.13 27.03 25.46
C HIS A 856 29.53 26.72 24.08
N ALA A 857 28.20 26.88 23.93
CA ALA A 857 27.44 26.68 22.70
C ALA A 857 28.14 27.23 21.44
N ARG A 858 28.59 28.49 21.50
CA ARG A 858 29.25 29.17 20.38
C ARG A 858 30.57 28.51 19.95
N PHE A 859 31.37 27.98 20.88
CA PHE A 859 32.64 27.31 20.56
C PHE A 859 32.41 25.93 19.94
N PHE A 860 31.64 25.07 20.61
CA PHE A 860 31.39 23.70 20.12
C PHE A 860 30.56 23.69 18.84
N GLY A 861 29.67 24.66 18.65
CA GLY A 861 29.02 24.92 17.38
C GLY A 861 30.05 25.18 16.26
N PHE A 862 31.00 26.09 16.46
CA PHE A 862 32.00 26.44 15.42
C PHE A 862 32.84 25.22 15.01
N LEU A 863 33.25 24.43 16.00
CA LEU A 863 34.03 23.21 15.81
C LEU A 863 33.25 22.19 14.96
N VAL A 864 32.01 21.88 15.35
CA VAL A 864 31.17 20.90 14.63
C VAL A 864 30.68 21.44 13.28
N ALA A 865 30.48 22.76 13.11
CA ALA A 865 30.14 23.36 11.82
C ALA A 865 31.24 23.14 10.77
N TRP A 866 32.51 23.34 11.14
CA TRP A 866 33.64 23.07 10.24
C TRP A 866 33.86 21.57 10.01
N TRP A 867 33.80 20.75 11.05
CA TRP A 867 33.86 19.27 10.93
C TRP A 867 32.81 18.73 9.95
N ALA A 868 31.53 19.05 10.18
CA ALA A 868 30.44 18.53 9.38
C ALA A 868 30.45 19.08 7.94
N CYS A 869 30.76 20.37 7.73
CA CYS A 869 30.89 20.94 6.39
C CYS A 869 32.01 20.25 5.59
N THR A 870 33.21 20.09 6.17
CA THR A 870 34.29 19.40 5.45
C THR A 870 33.93 17.95 5.16
N ALA A 871 33.37 17.22 6.12
CA ALA A 871 32.98 15.83 5.96
C ALA A 871 31.94 15.61 4.83
N TRP A 872 30.83 16.35 4.86
CA TRP A 872 29.76 16.20 3.87
C TRP A 872 30.16 16.70 2.47
N MET A 873 31.19 17.56 2.36
CA MET A 873 31.78 17.93 1.07
C MET A 873 32.79 16.91 0.55
N THR A 874 33.64 16.31 1.40
CA THR A 874 34.61 15.27 0.98
C THR A 874 33.92 13.96 0.59
N PHE A 875 32.83 13.56 1.28
CA PHE A 875 31.99 12.41 0.88
C PHE A 875 31.48 12.51 -0.57
N THR A 876 31.20 13.72 -1.05
CA THR A 876 30.73 13.93 -2.43
C THR A 876 31.81 13.54 -3.45
N ALA A 877 33.08 13.92 -3.22
CA ALA A 877 34.19 13.51 -4.06
C ALA A 877 34.50 12.01 -3.92
N SER A 878 34.38 11.45 -2.71
CA SER A 878 34.55 10.02 -2.43
C SER A 878 33.62 9.15 -3.28
N ASN A 879 32.32 9.46 -3.29
CA ASN A 879 31.33 8.69 -4.04
C ASN A 879 31.53 8.81 -5.56
N CYS A 880 31.99 9.97 -6.07
CA CYS A 880 32.37 10.13 -7.47
C CYS A 880 33.58 9.25 -7.85
N GLN A 881 34.64 9.21 -7.04
CA GLN A 881 35.76 8.29 -7.28
C GLN A 881 35.33 6.83 -7.18
N ALA A 882 34.53 6.46 -6.19
CA ALA A 882 33.99 5.10 -6.08
C ALA A 882 33.23 4.71 -7.36
N THR A 883 32.37 5.60 -7.87
CA THR A 883 31.65 5.40 -9.14
C THR A 883 32.63 5.18 -10.31
N ALA A 884 33.69 5.98 -10.42
CA ALA A 884 34.72 5.81 -11.44
C ALA A 884 35.47 4.47 -11.30
N ASN A 885 35.83 4.06 -10.09
CA ASN A 885 36.50 2.77 -9.81
C ASN A 885 35.65 1.57 -10.25
N TYR A 886 34.33 1.59 -10.02
CA TYR A 886 33.42 0.55 -10.53
C TYR A 886 33.42 0.50 -12.07
N ILE A 887 33.49 1.65 -12.74
CA ILE A 887 33.53 1.73 -14.21
C ILE A 887 34.86 1.21 -14.76
N VAL A 888 36.01 1.70 -14.27
CA VAL A 888 37.33 1.28 -14.81
C VAL A 888 37.68 -0.17 -14.48
N SER A 889 37.13 -0.75 -13.41
CA SER A 889 37.36 -2.18 -13.08
C SER A 889 36.73 -3.15 -14.09
N GLN A 890 35.81 -2.69 -14.95
CA GLN A 890 35.34 -3.47 -16.09
C GLN A 890 36.42 -3.62 -17.19
N LEU A 891 37.42 -2.74 -17.27
CA LEU A 891 38.53 -2.90 -18.21
C LEU A 891 39.35 -4.15 -17.88
N THR A 892 39.64 -4.40 -16.59
CA THR A 892 40.33 -5.62 -16.16
C THR A 892 39.50 -6.88 -16.40
N VAL A 893 38.18 -6.84 -16.16
CA VAL A 893 37.25 -7.96 -16.43
C VAL A 893 37.25 -8.38 -17.91
N TRP A 894 37.57 -7.45 -18.81
CA TRP A 894 37.64 -7.69 -20.25
C TRP A 894 39.08 -7.78 -20.79
N GLU A 895 40.09 -7.83 -19.91
CA GLU A 895 41.52 -7.95 -20.26
C GLU A 895 41.98 -6.84 -21.23
N ILE A 896 41.46 -5.62 -21.06
CA ILE A 896 41.78 -4.46 -21.90
C ILE A 896 43.00 -3.73 -21.33
N ASP A 897 44.17 -3.99 -21.90
CA ASP A 897 45.41 -3.31 -21.54
C ASP A 897 45.32 -1.79 -21.67
N PHE A 898 45.54 -1.07 -20.57
CA PHE A 898 45.62 0.39 -20.57
C PHE A 898 47.07 0.86 -20.85
N PRO A 899 47.30 1.88 -21.70
CA PRO A 899 48.64 2.41 -21.97
C PRO A 899 49.40 2.82 -20.70
N GLY A 900 50.54 2.17 -20.45
CA GLY A 900 51.35 2.38 -19.24
C GLY A 900 50.87 1.63 -17.99
N GLY A 901 49.88 0.74 -18.11
CA GLY A 901 49.35 -0.11 -17.04
C GLY A 901 48.29 0.56 -16.17
N ALA A 902 47.49 -0.27 -15.48
CA ALA A 902 46.37 0.15 -14.63
C ALA A 902 46.78 0.48 -13.17
N GLY A 903 48.06 0.76 -12.92
CA GLY A 903 48.62 1.03 -11.60
C GLY A 903 48.48 2.49 -11.16
N ASN A 904 48.48 2.72 -9.84
CA ASN A 904 48.41 4.06 -9.25
C ASN A 904 49.56 5.00 -9.68
N ASP A 905 50.71 4.45 -10.05
CA ASP A 905 51.88 5.22 -10.50
C ASP A 905 51.67 5.88 -11.86
N ASN A 906 50.86 5.26 -12.74
CA ASN A 906 50.60 5.77 -14.08
C ASN A 906 49.74 7.04 -14.05
N ILE A 907 50.33 8.15 -14.47
CA ILE A 907 49.66 9.47 -14.55
C ILE A 907 48.46 9.43 -15.51
N GLN A 908 48.54 8.67 -16.60
CA GLN A 908 47.45 8.55 -17.57
C GLN A 908 46.25 7.78 -16.99
N TRP A 909 46.50 6.76 -16.18
CA TRP A 909 45.46 6.00 -15.47
C TRP A 909 44.76 6.86 -14.42
N ARG A 910 45.52 7.60 -13.60
CA ARG A 910 44.95 8.57 -12.64
C ARG A 910 44.15 9.67 -13.35
N ALA A 911 44.59 10.14 -14.51
CA ALA A 911 43.85 11.11 -15.31
C ALA A 911 42.52 10.55 -15.87
N LEU A 912 42.47 9.26 -16.25
CA LEU A 912 41.22 8.60 -16.64
C LEU A 912 40.22 8.52 -15.46
N ILE A 913 40.68 8.05 -14.30
CA ILE A 913 39.85 7.97 -13.08
C ILE A 913 39.33 9.36 -12.70
N TRP A 914 40.19 10.39 -12.72
CA TRP A 914 39.78 11.78 -12.50
C TRP A 914 38.70 12.24 -13.50
N ALA A 915 38.93 12.07 -14.80
CA ALA A 915 37.99 12.56 -15.83
C ALA A 915 36.61 11.89 -15.73
N ILE A 916 36.56 10.59 -15.42
CA ILE A 916 35.30 9.87 -15.17
C ILE A 916 34.65 10.39 -13.88
N SER A 917 35.41 10.58 -12.79
CA SER A 917 34.91 11.09 -11.52
C SER A 917 34.29 12.49 -11.66
N GLU A 918 34.93 13.38 -12.41
CA GLU A 918 34.46 14.75 -12.68
C GLU A 918 33.18 14.73 -13.53
N GLY A 919 33.09 13.83 -14.52
CA GLY A 919 31.86 13.60 -15.28
C GLY A 919 30.69 13.09 -14.42
N MET A 920 30.96 12.20 -13.46
CA MET A 920 29.95 11.71 -12.51
C MET A 920 29.53 12.78 -11.49
N LEU A 921 30.47 13.65 -11.08
CA LEU A 921 30.19 14.82 -10.25
C LEU A 921 29.25 15.79 -10.98
N LEU A 922 29.59 16.17 -12.22
CA LEU A 922 28.78 17.03 -13.08
C LEU A 922 27.35 16.49 -13.26
N LEU A 923 27.19 15.19 -13.50
CA LEU A 923 25.88 14.53 -13.62
C LEU A 923 25.07 14.63 -12.32
N SER A 924 25.69 14.28 -11.18
CA SER A 924 25.04 14.31 -9.85
C SER A 924 24.64 15.73 -9.42
N VAL A 925 25.45 16.71 -9.79
CA VAL A 925 25.21 18.16 -9.57
C VAL A 925 24.12 18.69 -10.52
N ALA A 926 24.07 18.25 -11.78
CA ALA A 926 23.03 18.65 -12.73
C ALA A 926 21.62 18.22 -12.25
N ILE A 927 21.48 17.00 -11.72
CA ILE A 927 20.24 16.53 -11.11
C ILE A 927 19.85 17.42 -9.92
N ASN A 928 20.83 17.94 -9.17
CA ASN A 928 20.55 18.80 -8.01
C ASN A 928 19.95 20.18 -8.36
N TYR A 929 20.06 20.67 -9.60
CA TYR A 929 19.41 21.92 -10.01
C TYR A 929 17.93 21.78 -10.42
N LEU A 930 17.38 20.56 -10.39
CA LEU A 930 15.97 20.29 -10.71
C LEU A 930 14.98 20.98 -9.75
N PRO A 931 13.74 21.28 -10.21
CA PRO A 931 12.69 21.81 -9.33
C PRO A 931 12.29 20.85 -8.18
N PRO A 932 11.96 21.35 -6.97
CA PRO A 932 11.69 20.53 -5.78
C PRO A 932 10.64 19.42 -5.97
N ARG A 933 9.64 19.65 -6.84
CA ARG A 933 8.55 18.70 -7.15
C ARG A 933 9.04 17.35 -7.68
N PHE A 934 10.20 17.29 -8.35
CA PHE A 934 10.73 16.06 -8.93
C PHE A 934 11.54 15.22 -7.94
N TYR A 935 12.09 15.82 -6.87
CA TYR A 935 12.91 15.13 -5.88
C TYR A 935 12.16 14.02 -5.11
N SER A 936 10.86 14.18 -4.88
CA SER A 936 10.03 13.09 -4.30
C SER A 936 10.00 11.85 -5.21
N GLY A 937 10.13 12.04 -6.53
CA GLY A 937 10.34 10.97 -7.50
C GLY A 937 11.75 10.39 -7.44
N VAL A 938 12.78 11.26 -7.40
CA VAL A 938 14.19 10.84 -7.25
C VAL A 938 14.38 9.96 -6.02
N PHE A 939 13.98 10.42 -4.83
CA PHE A 939 14.10 9.64 -3.59
C PHE A 939 13.46 8.24 -3.67
N LYS A 940 12.30 8.12 -4.31
CA LYS A 940 11.58 6.83 -4.47
C LYS A 940 12.24 5.94 -5.51
N PHE A 941 12.74 6.52 -6.60
CA PHE A 941 13.54 5.81 -7.61
C PHE A 941 14.85 5.28 -7.01
N SER A 942 15.57 6.10 -6.23
CA SER A 942 16.81 5.69 -5.56
C SER A 942 16.59 4.55 -4.56
N ILE A 943 15.52 4.57 -3.76
CA ILE A 943 15.13 3.43 -2.91
C ILE A 943 14.85 2.20 -3.77
N GLY A 944 14.01 2.33 -4.81
CA GLY A 944 13.63 1.20 -5.67
C GLY A 944 14.84 0.55 -6.36
N LEU A 945 15.77 1.36 -6.85
CA LEU A 945 17.02 0.92 -7.47
C LEU A 945 17.95 0.22 -6.47
N MET A 946 18.09 0.76 -5.25
CA MET A 946 18.95 0.16 -4.23
C MET A 946 18.37 -1.14 -3.66
N MET A 947 17.03 -1.26 -3.59
CA MET A 947 16.37 -2.53 -3.28
C MET A 947 16.47 -3.53 -4.44
N LEU A 948 16.44 -3.08 -5.70
CA LEU A 948 16.69 -3.94 -6.87
C LEU A 948 18.11 -4.50 -6.85
N ASP A 949 19.12 -3.66 -6.61
CA ASP A 949 20.53 -4.07 -6.41
C ASP A 949 20.66 -5.12 -5.30
N PHE A 950 19.98 -4.89 -4.17
CA PHE A 950 19.92 -5.85 -3.06
C PHE A 950 19.25 -7.18 -3.45
N PHE A 951 18.10 -7.18 -4.11
CA PHE A 951 17.44 -8.43 -4.51
C PHE A 951 18.21 -9.19 -5.61
N LEU A 952 18.88 -8.49 -6.52
CA LEU A 952 19.80 -9.10 -7.49
C LEU A 952 21.00 -9.75 -6.78
N CYS A 953 21.58 -9.09 -5.78
CA CYS A 953 22.62 -9.69 -4.95
C CYS A 953 22.10 -10.84 -4.07
N LEU A 954 20.89 -10.77 -3.52
CA LEU A 954 20.32 -11.79 -2.64
C LEU A 954 19.91 -13.07 -3.38
N ILE A 955 19.55 -12.97 -4.67
CA ILE A 955 19.03 -14.09 -5.47
C ILE A 955 20.03 -14.51 -6.54
N TRP A 956 20.45 -13.60 -7.41
CA TRP A 956 21.20 -13.95 -8.62
C TRP A 956 22.68 -14.25 -8.35
N LEU A 957 23.34 -13.49 -7.47
CA LEU A 957 24.73 -13.74 -7.10
C LEU A 957 24.93 -15.14 -6.47
N PRO A 958 24.14 -15.60 -5.47
CA PRO A 958 24.19 -16.97 -4.98
C PRO A 958 23.99 -18.04 -6.05
N ILE A 959 23.03 -17.83 -6.98
CA ILE A 959 22.82 -18.76 -8.10
C ILE A 959 24.08 -18.81 -8.97
N GLY A 960 24.74 -17.68 -9.24
CA GLY A 960 26.04 -17.65 -9.93
C GLY A 960 27.14 -18.42 -9.20
N VAL A 961 27.36 -18.11 -7.92
CA VAL A 961 28.37 -18.75 -7.08
C VAL A 961 28.16 -20.28 -7.00
N SER A 962 26.93 -20.73 -6.82
CA SER A 962 26.59 -22.17 -6.77
C SER A 962 26.88 -22.94 -8.06
N ASN A 963 26.98 -22.25 -9.21
CA ASN A 963 27.29 -22.83 -10.52
C ASN A 963 28.75 -22.60 -10.95
N THR A 964 29.59 -21.98 -10.11
CA THR A 964 30.97 -21.60 -10.47
C THR A 964 32.00 -22.16 -9.49
N TYR A 965 32.31 -21.45 -8.40
CA TYR A 965 33.30 -21.89 -7.39
C TYR A 965 32.68 -22.42 -6.09
N GLY A 966 31.36 -22.36 -5.95
CA GLY A 966 30.63 -22.84 -4.78
C GLY A 966 30.67 -21.88 -3.59
N PHE A 967 29.83 -22.14 -2.59
CA PHE A 967 29.78 -21.35 -1.35
C PHE A 967 30.91 -21.76 -0.39
N ARG A 968 31.43 -20.78 0.35
CA ARG A 968 32.32 -21.05 1.51
C ARG A 968 31.62 -21.88 2.57
N SER A 969 32.37 -22.67 3.34
CA SER A 969 31.78 -23.42 4.46
C SER A 969 31.35 -22.46 5.59
N ALA A 970 30.33 -22.86 6.35
CA ALA A 970 29.91 -22.09 7.53
C ALA A 970 31.03 -21.97 8.58
N SER A 971 31.94 -22.95 8.65
CA SER A 971 33.12 -22.87 9.52
C SER A 971 34.02 -21.71 9.11
N ASP A 972 34.32 -21.58 7.81
CA ASP A 972 35.19 -20.52 7.30
C ASP A 972 34.54 -19.15 7.48
N VAL A 973 33.24 -19.02 7.17
CA VAL A 973 32.51 -17.75 7.32
C VAL A 973 32.45 -17.27 8.76
N PHE A 974 32.21 -18.18 9.72
CA PHE A 974 32.01 -17.77 11.12
C PHE A 974 33.28 -17.79 11.97
N THR A 975 34.30 -18.57 11.64
CA THR A 975 35.50 -18.77 12.48
C THR A 975 36.84 -18.37 11.85
N MET A 976 36.92 -18.17 10.52
CA MET A 976 38.20 -17.82 9.87
C MET A 976 38.63 -16.39 10.22
N THR A 977 39.85 -16.26 10.76
CA THR A 977 40.53 -14.98 11.01
C THR A 977 41.66 -14.76 10.02
N TYR A 978 41.87 -13.51 9.59
CA TYR A 978 43.00 -13.13 8.73
C TYR A 978 43.68 -11.86 9.25
N ASN A 979 44.96 -11.67 8.94
CA ASN A 979 45.75 -10.50 9.31
C ASN A 979 46.71 -10.15 8.18
N GLY A 980 46.24 -9.36 7.23
CA GLY A 980 47.08 -8.75 6.19
C GLY A 980 47.68 -7.40 6.63
N THR A 981 47.27 -6.87 7.78
CA THR A 981 47.69 -5.53 8.25
C THR A 981 49.03 -5.54 8.98
N GLY A 982 49.46 -6.68 9.53
CA GLY A 982 50.58 -6.77 10.46
C GLY A 982 50.28 -6.23 11.86
N ALA A 983 49.05 -5.78 12.14
CA ALA A 983 48.67 -5.24 13.44
C ALA A 983 48.60 -6.33 14.54
N PRO A 984 48.77 -5.98 15.83
CA PRO A 984 48.56 -6.91 16.93
C PRO A 984 47.15 -7.54 16.88
N PRO A 985 46.95 -8.84 17.18
CA PRO A 985 45.71 -9.55 16.83
C PRO A 985 44.40 -8.90 17.30
N GLY A 986 44.38 -8.33 18.52
CA GLY A 986 43.21 -7.62 19.04
C GLY A 986 42.96 -6.25 18.37
N TRP A 987 44.01 -5.56 17.92
CA TRP A 987 43.87 -4.31 17.15
C TRP A 987 43.51 -4.60 15.70
N ASN A 988 44.08 -5.63 15.09
CA ASN A 988 43.69 -6.17 13.79
C ASN A 988 42.16 -6.41 13.75
N TRP A 989 41.61 -7.16 14.72
CA TRP A 989 40.16 -7.35 14.84
C TRP A 989 39.37 -6.03 14.92
N LEU A 990 39.89 -5.01 15.62
CA LEU A 990 39.26 -3.68 15.71
C LEU A 990 39.42 -2.84 14.43
N LEU A 991 40.45 -3.05 13.61
CA LEU A 991 40.57 -2.40 12.30
C LEU A 991 39.44 -2.81 11.33
N SER A 992 38.78 -3.96 11.53
CA SER A 992 37.56 -4.29 10.78
C SER A 992 36.40 -3.34 11.08
N LEU A 993 36.45 -2.53 12.15
CA LEU A 993 35.49 -1.47 12.39
C LEU A 993 35.47 -0.43 11.26
N LEU A 994 36.59 -0.18 10.55
CA LEU A 994 36.65 0.68 9.37
C LEU A 994 35.61 0.28 8.31
N PHE A 995 35.47 -1.03 8.08
CA PHE A 995 34.43 -1.57 7.20
C PHE A 995 33.03 -1.26 7.77
N THR A 996 32.77 -1.63 9.02
CA THR A 996 31.43 -1.52 9.61
C THR A 996 30.95 -0.07 9.71
N ALA A 997 31.81 0.84 10.17
CA ALA A 997 31.52 2.26 10.32
C ALA A 997 31.36 2.96 8.97
N GLY A 998 32.16 2.57 7.96
CA GLY A 998 32.01 3.00 6.58
C GLY A 998 30.64 2.68 5.96
N THR A 999 29.93 1.65 6.46
CA THR A 999 28.56 1.34 6.01
C THR A 999 27.43 2.02 6.81
N LEU A 1000 27.74 2.62 7.96
CA LEU A 1000 26.73 3.07 8.95
C LEU A 1000 26.85 4.55 9.34
N THR A 1001 27.77 5.32 8.75
CA THR A 1001 27.98 6.75 9.01
C THR A 1001 27.24 7.62 7.99
N GLY A 1002 26.55 8.68 8.44
CA GLY A 1002 25.80 9.60 7.56
C GLY A 1002 24.27 9.56 7.73
N PHE A 1003 23.74 8.85 8.74
CA PHE A 1003 22.30 8.79 9.01
C PHE A 1003 21.68 10.13 9.47
N ASP A 1004 22.49 11.17 9.69
CA ASP A 1004 22.07 12.54 10.01
C ASP A 1004 21.53 13.35 8.81
N ALA A 1005 21.57 12.83 7.58
CA ALA A 1005 21.01 13.49 6.39
C ALA A 1005 19.53 13.90 6.53
N SER A 1006 18.67 13.07 7.14
CA SER A 1006 17.29 13.42 7.50
C SER A 1006 17.19 14.67 8.39
N GLY A 1007 18.21 14.92 9.23
CA GLY A 1007 18.33 16.12 10.06
C GLY A 1007 18.75 17.35 9.25
N HIS A 1008 19.68 17.20 8.29
CA HIS A 1008 20.07 18.30 7.40
C HIS A 1008 18.88 18.84 6.60
N ILE A 1009 17.94 17.99 6.19
CA ILE A 1009 16.72 18.36 5.46
C ILE A 1009 15.48 18.61 6.34
N ALA A 1010 15.64 18.75 7.66
CA ALA A 1010 14.50 18.85 8.58
C ALA A 1010 13.60 20.08 8.30
N GLU A 1011 14.15 21.20 7.85
CA GLU A 1011 13.35 22.42 7.58
C GLU A 1011 12.34 22.24 6.43
N GLU A 1012 12.71 21.51 5.37
CA GLU A 1012 11.84 21.15 4.22
C GLU A 1012 10.85 20.02 4.55
N THR A 1013 10.94 19.42 5.74
CA THR A 1013 10.15 18.25 6.16
C THR A 1013 8.87 18.66 6.92
N LYS A 1014 7.74 18.04 6.59
CA LYS A 1014 6.45 18.24 7.30
C LYS A 1014 6.49 17.50 8.64
N ASN A 1015 6.04 18.16 9.72
CA ASN A 1015 6.10 17.65 11.10
C ASN A 1015 7.51 17.18 11.51
N ALA A 1016 8.53 17.95 11.14
CA ALA A 1016 9.93 17.57 11.23
C ALA A 1016 10.40 17.08 12.62
N SER A 1017 9.88 17.65 13.72
CA SER A 1017 10.16 17.20 15.09
C SER A 1017 9.80 15.73 15.39
N VAL A 1018 8.95 15.10 14.58
CA VAL A 1018 8.67 13.66 14.65
C VAL A 1018 9.20 12.93 13.42
N VAL A 1019 9.15 13.58 12.25
CA VAL A 1019 9.44 12.94 10.96
C VAL A 1019 10.94 12.84 10.68
N ALA A 1020 11.74 13.90 10.94
CA ALA A 1020 13.19 13.86 10.74
C ALA A 1020 13.87 12.93 11.76
N ALA A 1021 13.45 13.00 13.03
CA ALA A 1021 13.92 12.09 14.09
C ALA A 1021 13.61 10.61 13.77
N LYS A 1022 12.43 10.31 13.21
CA LYS A 1022 12.12 8.96 12.70
C LYS A 1022 12.93 8.61 11.45
N GLY A 1023 13.23 9.56 10.57
CA GLY A 1023 14.11 9.38 9.42
C GLY A 1023 15.50 8.91 9.84
N ILE A 1024 16.13 9.63 10.78
CA ILE A 1024 17.42 9.28 11.40
C ILE A 1024 17.39 7.84 11.93
N LEU A 1025 16.50 7.54 12.87
CA LEU A 1025 16.49 6.25 13.55
C LEU A 1025 16.17 5.07 12.61
N TRP A 1026 15.11 5.17 11.80
CA TRP A 1026 14.69 4.04 10.96
C TRP A 1026 15.61 3.82 9.76
N SER A 1027 16.27 4.86 9.24
CA SER A 1027 17.30 4.71 8.21
C SER A 1027 18.52 3.98 8.75
N ALA A 1028 19.02 4.34 9.95
CA ALA A 1028 20.11 3.62 10.61
C ALA A 1028 19.75 2.14 10.84
N ILE A 1029 18.54 1.86 11.37
CA ILE A 1029 18.05 0.49 11.58
C ILE A 1029 17.96 -0.28 10.26
N ALA A 1030 17.37 0.29 9.22
CA ALA A 1030 17.22 -0.38 7.92
C ALA A 1030 18.58 -0.66 7.26
N THR A 1031 19.49 0.31 7.25
CA THR A 1031 20.87 0.17 6.75
C THR A 1031 21.62 -0.91 7.53
N GLY A 1032 21.52 -0.95 8.86
CA GLY A 1032 22.21 -1.96 9.67
C GLY A 1032 21.69 -3.37 9.45
N VAL A 1033 20.38 -3.58 9.45
CA VAL A 1033 19.80 -4.92 9.23
C VAL A 1033 20.07 -5.42 7.81
N LEU A 1034 19.83 -4.60 6.78
CA LEU A 1034 20.07 -4.99 5.38
C LEU A 1034 21.55 -5.07 5.04
N GLY A 1035 22.39 -4.23 5.64
CA GLY A 1035 23.85 -4.27 5.55
C GLY A 1035 24.43 -5.53 6.19
N PHE A 1036 23.92 -5.96 7.35
CA PHE A 1036 24.32 -7.22 7.98
C PHE A 1036 23.95 -8.44 7.11
N ILE A 1037 22.72 -8.49 6.59
CA ILE A 1037 22.28 -9.56 5.66
C ILE A 1037 23.17 -9.59 4.42
N THR A 1038 23.43 -8.43 3.80
CA THR A 1038 24.35 -8.29 2.65
C THR A 1038 25.78 -8.73 2.99
N THR A 1039 26.24 -8.46 4.22
CA THR A 1039 27.58 -8.84 4.68
C THR A 1039 27.70 -10.37 4.80
N ILE A 1040 26.77 -11.04 5.49
CA ILE A 1040 26.75 -12.51 5.61
C ILE A 1040 26.66 -13.16 4.21
N LEU A 1041 25.76 -12.66 3.38
CA LEU A 1041 25.59 -13.07 1.98
C LEU A 1041 26.90 -13.02 1.19
N PHE A 1042 27.65 -11.92 1.27
CA PHE A 1042 28.94 -11.79 0.57
C PHE A 1042 30.07 -12.62 1.21
N LEU A 1043 30.05 -12.87 2.52
CA LEU A 1043 31.00 -13.80 3.14
C LEU A 1043 30.80 -15.25 2.68
N PHE A 1044 29.56 -15.67 2.37
CA PHE A 1044 29.31 -16.97 1.72
C PHE A 1044 29.61 -16.96 0.21
N CYS A 1045 29.44 -15.81 -0.45
CA CYS A 1045 29.59 -15.63 -1.90
C CYS A 1045 30.97 -15.09 -2.35
N THR A 1046 31.99 -15.06 -1.48
CA THR A 1046 33.37 -14.71 -1.84
C THR A 1046 34.17 -15.98 -2.12
N PRO A 1047 35.08 -15.99 -3.11
CA PRO A 1047 36.02 -17.10 -3.30
C PRO A 1047 37.01 -17.18 -2.11
N ASP A 1048 37.95 -18.11 -2.15
CA ASP A 1048 39.02 -18.24 -1.14
C ASP A 1048 39.83 -16.93 -0.96
N LEU A 1049 40.48 -16.76 0.19
CA LEU A 1049 41.10 -15.46 0.50
C LEU A 1049 42.27 -15.15 -0.43
N ASP A 1050 43.03 -16.16 -0.83
CA ASP A 1050 44.20 -15.98 -1.70
C ASP A 1050 43.75 -15.54 -3.10
N ALA A 1051 42.68 -16.15 -3.64
CA ALA A 1051 42.04 -15.68 -4.87
C ALA A 1051 41.43 -14.28 -4.73
N VAL A 1052 40.77 -13.93 -3.61
CA VAL A 1052 40.24 -12.58 -3.37
C VAL A 1052 41.35 -11.54 -3.36
N PHE A 1053 42.48 -11.80 -2.70
CA PHE A 1053 43.61 -10.87 -2.61
C PHE A 1053 44.45 -10.81 -3.90
N ALA A 1054 44.28 -11.75 -4.82
CA ALA A 1054 44.88 -11.72 -6.17
C ALA A 1054 44.10 -10.87 -7.19
N LEU A 1055 42.92 -10.32 -6.85
CA LEU A 1055 42.07 -9.54 -7.77
C LEU A 1055 42.58 -8.11 -7.96
N ASP A 1056 43.51 -7.90 -8.89
CA ASP A 1056 44.06 -6.57 -9.22
C ASP A 1056 43.06 -5.67 -9.96
N ALA A 1057 42.24 -4.90 -9.23
CA ALA A 1057 41.42 -3.82 -9.78
C ALA A 1057 41.11 -2.72 -8.74
N PRO A 1058 40.82 -1.48 -9.18
CA PRO A 1058 40.38 -0.38 -8.30
C PRO A 1058 39.08 -0.63 -7.52
N GLN A 1059 38.31 -1.64 -7.91
CA GLN A 1059 37.18 -2.21 -7.18
C GLN A 1059 37.13 -3.74 -7.41
N PRO A 1060 37.79 -4.55 -6.56
CA PRO A 1060 37.85 -6.01 -6.71
C PRO A 1060 36.48 -6.71 -6.77
N PHE A 1061 35.44 -6.14 -6.15
CA PHE A 1061 34.09 -6.74 -6.16
C PHE A 1061 33.48 -6.82 -7.58
N VAL A 1062 33.93 -5.98 -8.52
CA VAL A 1062 33.53 -6.07 -9.94
C VAL A 1062 34.08 -7.34 -10.60
N GLN A 1063 35.28 -7.79 -10.21
CA GLN A 1063 35.81 -9.08 -10.67
C GLN A 1063 35.08 -10.26 -10.02
N ILE A 1064 34.65 -10.16 -8.76
CA ILE A 1064 33.85 -11.21 -8.09
C ILE A 1064 32.54 -11.46 -8.85
N TYR A 1065 31.86 -10.41 -9.35
CA TYR A 1065 30.71 -10.57 -10.26
C TYR A 1065 31.08 -11.29 -11.57
N ALA A 1066 32.26 -11.02 -12.14
CA ALA A 1066 32.70 -11.66 -13.38
C ALA A 1066 33.04 -13.14 -13.18
N LEU A 1067 33.61 -13.51 -12.03
CA LEU A 1067 33.88 -14.90 -11.64
C LEU A 1067 32.59 -15.67 -11.36
N ALA A 1068 31.62 -15.06 -10.68
CA ALA A 1068 30.37 -15.73 -10.28
C ALA A 1068 29.29 -15.76 -11.38
N LEU A 1069 29.22 -14.76 -12.26
CA LEU A 1069 28.13 -14.59 -13.24
C LEU A 1069 28.62 -14.54 -14.71
N GLY A 1070 29.93 -14.48 -14.93
CA GLY A 1070 30.53 -14.30 -16.26
C GLY A 1070 30.60 -12.84 -16.73
N ARG A 1071 31.55 -12.56 -17.63
CA ARG A 1071 31.93 -11.19 -18.10
C ARG A 1071 30.78 -10.34 -18.66
N LYS A 1072 29.71 -10.95 -19.18
CA LYS A 1072 28.54 -10.23 -19.70
C LYS A 1072 27.53 -9.84 -18.61
N ALA A 1073 27.35 -10.69 -17.59
CA ALA A 1073 26.41 -10.43 -16.50
C ALA A 1073 26.98 -9.45 -15.47
N SER A 1074 28.30 -9.48 -15.24
CA SER A 1074 28.98 -8.50 -14.39
C SER A 1074 28.77 -7.06 -14.86
N ILE A 1075 28.73 -6.80 -16.18
CA ILE A 1075 28.39 -5.48 -16.74
C ILE A 1075 27.03 -5.01 -16.22
N PHE A 1076 26.00 -5.86 -16.26
CA PHE A 1076 24.65 -5.48 -15.79
C PHE A 1076 24.65 -5.15 -14.29
N MET A 1077 25.27 -6.00 -13.47
CA MET A 1077 25.40 -5.75 -12.03
C MET A 1077 26.20 -4.46 -11.74
N THR A 1078 27.27 -4.19 -12.48
CA THR A 1078 28.04 -2.95 -12.38
C THR A 1078 27.23 -1.73 -12.83
N ILE A 1079 26.41 -1.81 -13.88
CA ILE A 1079 25.52 -0.70 -14.30
C ILE A 1079 24.53 -0.35 -13.19
N ILE A 1080 23.86 -1.35 -12.58
CA ILE A 1080 22.95 -1.13 -11.46
C ILE A 1080 23.69 -0.47 -10.27
N ALA A 1081 24.86 -0.99 -9.91
CA ALA A 1081 25.69 -0.43 -8.83
C ALA A 1081 26.16 1.01 -9.11
N VAL A 1082 26.55 1.32 -10.35
CA VAL A 1082 26.99 2.66 -10.80
C VAL A 1082 25.85 3.65 -10.75
N ILE A 1083 24.65 3.31 -11.25
CA ILE A 1083 23.47 4.19 -11.15
C ILE A 1083 23.08 4.36 -9.67
N GLY A 1084 23.20 3.30 -8.85
CA GLY A 1084 23.01 3.37 -7.40
C GLY A 1084 23.96 4.35 -6.70
N LEU A 1085 25.25 4.35 -7.08
CA LEU A 1085 26.24 5.30 -6.58
C LEU A 1085 25.98 6.73 -7.06
N ILE A 1086 25.58 6.95 -8.31
CA ILE A 1086 25.17 8.28 -8.81
C ILE A 1086 23.95 8.80 -8.04
N MET A 1087 22.99 7.93 -7.70
CA MET A 1087 21.86 8.27 -6.83
C MET A 1087 22.29 8.59 -5.40
N ASN A 1088 23.25 7.86 -4.83
CA ASN A 1088 23.85 8.18 -3.52
C ASN A 1088 24.49 9.58 -3.55
N THR A 1089 25.41 9.84 -4.48
CA THR A 1089 26.06 11.15 -4.66
C THR A 1089 25.03 12.26 -4.80
N THR A 1090 24.00 12.05 -5.64
CA THR A 1090 22.91 13.00 -5.85
C THR A 1090 22.18 13.35 -4.54
N VAL A 1091 21.80 12.35 -3.73
CA VAL A 1091 21.12 12.55 -2.44
C VAL A 1091 22.06 13.14 -1.38
N SER A 1092 23.32 12.74 -1.37
CA SER A 1092 24.36 13.30 -0.49
C SER A 1092 24.57 14.80 -0.75
N ILE A 1093 24.54 15.25 -2.01
CA ILE A 1093 24.57 16.68 -2.38
C ILE A 1093 23.31 17.42 -1.90
N VAL A 1094 22.13 16.78 -1.87
CA VAL A 1094 20.93 17.38 -1.25
C VAL A 1094 21.20 17.67 0.21
N ALA A 1095 21.62 16.68 1.01
CA ALA A 1095 21.87 16.85 2.43
C ALA A 1095 22.99 17.88 2.70
N SER A 1096 24.14 17.75 2.03
CA SER A 1096 25.28 18.64 2.22
C SER A 1096 25.00 20.09 1.80
N SER A 1097 24.20 20.31 0.75
CA SER A 1097 23.81 21.68 0.35
C SER A 1097 22.93 22.39 1.39
N ARG A 1098 22.14 21.66 2.17
CA ARG A 1098 21.35 22.24 3.28
C ARG A 1098 22.19 22.54 4.52
N LEU A 1099 23.23 21.74 4.76
CA LEU A 1099 24.24 21.99 5.80
C LEU A 1099 25.09 23.22 5.46
N VAL A 1100 25.72 23.24 4.28
CA VAL A 1100 26.51 24.38 3.78
C VAL A 1100 25.67 25.66 3.73
N PHE A 1101 24.42 25.57 3.27
CA PHE A 1101 23.48 26.69 3.32
C PHE A 1101 23.22 27.19 4.74
N ALA A 1102 22.91 26.31 5.70
CA ALA A 1102 22.61 26.74 7.07
C ALA A 1102 23.83 27.40 7.75
N VAL A 1103 25.03 26.84 7.57
CA VAL A 1103 26.29 27.38 8.12
C VAL A 1103 26.66 28.71 7.44
N ALA A 1104 26.34 28.89 6.15
CA ALA A 1104 26.49 30.17 5.45
C ALA A 1104 25.44 31.22 5.85
N ARG A 1105 24.16 30.83 5.94
CA ARG A 1105 23.01 31.67 6.33
C ARG A 1105 23.25 32.32 7.68
N ASP A 1106 23.79 31.56 8.62
CA ASP A 1106 24.07 32.06 9.97
C ASP A 1106 25.39 32.87 9.99
N GLY A 1107 26.34 32.63 9.08
CA GLY A 1107 27.42 33.58 8.77
C GLY A 1107 28.87 33.08 8.87
N VAL A 1108 29.12 31.79 9.08
CA VAL A 1108 30.47 31.22 9.35
C VAL A 1108 31.35 31.14 8.10
N LEU A 1109 30.79 30.79 6.95
CA LEU A 1109 31.56 30.57 5.73
C LEU A 1109 32.04 31.89 5.08
N PRO A 1110 33.20 31.92 4.41
CA PRO A 1110 33.57 33.03 3.53
C PRO A 1110 32.52 33.18 2.42
N LEU A 1111 32.23 34.42 2.01
CA LEU A 1111 31.14 34.74 1.08
C LEU A 1111 29.73 34.30 1.57
N SER A 1112 29.53 34.14 2.88
CA SER A 1112 28.27 33.76 3.54
C SER A 1112 27.03 34.47 2.99
N GLY A 1113 27.10 35.79 2.74
CA GLY A 1113 25.98 36.56 2.17
C GLY A 1113 25.53 36.13 0.76
N TRP A 1114 26.39 35.45 0.00
CA TRP A 1114 26.02 34.83 -1.29
C TRP A 1114 25.64 33.36 -1.12
N ILE A 1115 26.43 32.57 -0.39
CA ILE A 1115 26.21 31.12 -0.21
C ILE A 1115 24.90 30.86 0.57
N GLY A 1116 24.61 31.68 1.58
CA GLY A 1116 23.41 31.63 2.43
C GLY A 1116 22.18 32.30 1.83
N SER A 1117 22.15 32.55 0.51
CA SER A 1117 20.96 33.06 -0.19
C SER A 1117 20.23 31.94 -0.95
N VAL A 1118 18.90 32.01 -0.95
CA VAL A 1118 18.01 31.09 -1.68
C VAL A 1118 17.50 31.72 -2.97
N ASP A 1119 17.15 30.89 -3.96
CA ASP A 1119 16.47 31.35 -5.16
C ASP A 1119 14.99 31.73 -4.91
N SER A 1120 14.32 32.27 -5.92
CA SER A 1120 12.90 32.62 -5.87
C SER A 1120 11.92 31.43 -5.74
N LYS A 1121 12.44 30.21 -5.57
CA LYS A 1121 11.70 28.96 -5.33
C LYS A 1121 12.10 28.31 -3.99
N GLY A 1122 12.91 28.98 -3.17
CA GLY A 1122 13.39 28.48 -1.88
C GLY A 1122 14.46 27.40 -1.97
N GLN A 1123 15.23 27.32 -3.06
CA GLN A 1123 16.34 26.38 -3.23
C GLN A 1123 17.70 27.04 -2.93
N PRO A 1124 18.60 26.41 -2.15
CA PRO A 1124 19.94 26.92 -1.86
C PRO A 1124 20.93 26.65 -3.02
N ARG A 1125 20.65 27.20 -4.21
CA ARG A 1125 21.43 26.92 -5.44
C ARG A 1125 22.92 27.22 -5.29
N ASN A 1126 23.27 28.31 -4.62
CA ASN A 1126 24.67 28.74 -4.48
C ASN A 1126 25.48 27.77 -3.62
N ALA A 1127 24.87 27.14 -2.61
CA ALA A 1127 25.51 26.10 -1.81
C ALA A 1127 25.83 24.84 -2.64
N VAL A 1128 24.95 24.44 -3.56
CA VAL A 1128 25.21 23.36 -4.53
C VAL A 1128 26.42 23.71 -5.42
N THR A 1129 26.51 24.97 -5.88
CA THR A 1129 27.66 25.44 -6.68
C THR A 1129 28.98 25.38 -5.88
N VAL A 1130 28.97 25.73 -4.59
CA VAL A 1130 30.15 25.65 -3.72
C VAL A 1130 30.60 24.21 -3.51
N ILE A 1131 29.67 23.28 -3.29
CA ILE A 1131 29.96 21.85 -3.13
C ILE A 1131 30.58 21.28 -4.42
N TYR A 1132 30.04 21.63 -5.59
CA TYR A 1132 30.62 21.28 -6.88
C TYR A 1132 32.07 21.77 -7.00
N ILE A 1133 32.32 23.06 -6.78
CA ILE A 1133 33.66 23.65 -6.90
C ILE A 1133 34.65 23.00 -5.92
N PHE A 1134 34.24 22.77 -4.66
CA PHE A 1134 35.09 22.11 -3.67
C PHE A 1134 35.40 20.65 -4.05
N ALA A 1135 34.38 19.88 -4.46
CA ALA A 1135 34.55 18.49 -4.85
C ALA A 1135 35.39 18.34 -6.13
N ALA A 1136 35.25 19.24 -7.11
CA ALA A 1136 36.07 19.25 -8.33
C ALA A 1136 37.55 19.57 -8.03
N ILE A 1137 37.82 20.60 -7.21
CA ILE A 1137 39.19 20.92 -6.75
C ILE A 1137 39.80 19.75 -5.98
N LEU A 1138 39.00 19.05 -5.17
CA LEU A 1138 39.44 17.87 -4.44
C LEU A 1138 39.73 16.69 -5.38
N LEU A 1139 38.85 16.39 -6.35
CA LEU A 1139 39.07 15.37 -7.38
C LEU A 1139 40.34 15.63 -8.20
N CYS A 1140 40.67 16.89 -8.50
CA CYS A 1140 41.93 17.24 -9.18
C CYS A 1140 43.20 16.78 -8.43
N THR A 1141 43.13 16.49 -7.11
CA THR A 1141 44.29 15.94 -6.36
C THR A 1141 44.62 14.48 -6.69
N ILE A 1142 43.71 13.75 -7.36
CA ILE A 1142 43.98 12.42 -7.94
C ILE A 1142 45.15 12.51 -8.95
N ILE A 1143 45.21 13.58 -9.75
CA ILE A 1143 46.20 13.76 -10.82
C ILE A 1143 47.64 13.72 -10.27
N PRO A 1144 48.05 14.55 -9.27
CA PRO A 1144 49.38 14.45 -8.68
C PRO A 1144 49.59 13.18 -7.84
N SER A 1145 48.62 12.76 -7.00
CA SER A 1145 48.75 11.55 -6.19
C SER A 1145 47.42 11.00 -5.69
N GLN A 1146 47.13 9.74 -6.04
CA GLN A 1146 45.98 9.00 -5.52
C GLN A 1146 46.04 8.80 -3.99
N VAL A 1147 47.24 8.68 -3.42
CA VAL A 1147 47.45 8.60 -1.95
C VAL A 1147 47.12 9.93 -1.28
N ALA A 1148 47.40 11.07 -1.93
CA ALA A 1148 47.00 12.38 -1.43
C ALA A 1148 45.48 12.59 -1.50
N PHE A 1149 44.81 12.12 -2.56
CA PHE A 1149 43.35 12.18 -2.66
C PHE A 1149 42.66 11.33 -1.56
N THR A 1150 43.04 10.06 -1.43
CA THR A 1150 42.47 9.15 -0.41
C THR A 1150 42.74 9.67 1.00
N SER A 1151 43.92 10.22 1.26
CA SER A 1151 44.24 10.95 2.48
C SER A 1151 43.28 12.12 2.72
N LEU A 1152 43.07 13.02 1.75
CA LEU A 1152 42.17 14.17 1.89
C LEU A 1152 40.69 13.76 2.07
N VAL A 1153 40.28 12.66 1.46
CA VAL A 1153 38.91 12.13 1.55
C VAL A 1153 38.62 11.37 2.85
N SER A 1154 39.64 10.85 3.56
CA SER A 1154 39.48 10.27 4.90
C SER A 1154 38.82 11.23 5.91
N ALA A 1155 38.93 12.55 5.67
CA ALA A 1155 38.22 13.59 6.40
C ALA A 1155 36.68 13.62 6.17
N GLY A 1156 36.09 12.63 5.49
CA GLY A 1156 34.66 12.35 5.48
C GLY A 1156 34.17 11.70 6.78
N ALA A 1157 34.76 10.56 7.14
CA ALA A 1157 34.33 9.78 8.29
C ALA A 1157 34.74 10.42 9.63
N VAL A 1158 36.03 10.70 9.81
CA VAL A 1158 36.61 11.14 11.09
C VAL A 1158 35.86 12.32 11.75
N PRO A 1159 35.55 13.43 11.04
CA PRO A 1159 34.89 14.57 11.69
C PRO A 1159 33.41 14.31 11.99
N THR A 1160 32.77 13.39 11.27
CA THR A 1160 31.38 12.98 11.47
C THR A 1160 31.25 12.13 12.74
N ILE A 1161 32.09 11.11 12.88
CA ILE A 1161 32.17 10.28 14.11
C ILE A 1161 32.59 11.13 15.32
N ALA A 1162 33.56 12.05 15.14
CA ALA A 1162 33.94 12.99 16.19
C ALA A 1162 32.77 13.89 16.62
N ALA A 1163 31.95 14.38 15.69
CA ALA A 1163 30.75 15.15 16.00
C ALA A 1163 29.69 14.31 16.75
N TYR A 1164 29.42 13.07 16.31
CA TYR A 1164 28.48 12.17 16.98
C TYR A 1164 28.89 11.91 18.45
N GLY A 1165 30.15 11.55 18.68
CA GLY A 1165 30.70 11.31 20.02
C GLY A 1165 30.74 12.57 20.89
N LEU A 1166 31.11 13.72 20.32
CA LEU A 1166 31.14 15.01 21.02
C LEU A 1166 29.74 15.46 21.43
N ILE A 1167 28.73 15.33 20.57
CA ILE A 1167 27.35 15.68 20.90
C ILE A 1167 26.86 14.82 22.09
N ALA A 1168 27.10 13.49 22.05
CA ALA A 1168 26.77 12.61 23.17
C ALA A 1168 27.52 12.97 24.46
N LEU A 1169 28.78 13.40 24.38
CA LEU A 1169 29.58 13.84 25.52
C LEU A 1169 29.04 15.13 26.14
N LEU A 1170 28.64 16.10 25.31
CA LEU A 1170 28.06 17.36 25.75
C LEU A 1170 26.67 17.14 26.37
N ARG A 1171 25.83 16.27 25.79
CA ARG A 1171 24.58 15.80 26.42
C ARG A 1171 24.86 15.19 27.80
N LEU A 1172 25.84 14.29 27.92
CA LEU A 1172 26.17 13.60 29.17
C LEU A 1172 26.72 14.54 30.27
N THR A 1173 27.51 15.55 29.90
CA THR A 1173 28.29 16.35 30.87
C THR A 1173 27.76 17.77 31.11
N MET A 1174 27.14 18.41 30.11
CA MET A 1174 26.73 19.81 30.18
C MET A 1174 25.21 19.99 30.24
N THR A 1175 24.43 19.12 29.59
CA THR A 1175 22.96 19.24 29.51
C THR A 1175 22.14 17.98 29.90
N PRO A 1176 22.58 17.11 30.84
CA PRO A 1176 22.10 15.72 30.97
C PRO A 1176 20.62 15.50 31.30
N ASP A 1177 19.90 16.51 31.81
CA ASP A 1177 18.48 16.43 32.19
C ASP A 1177 17.59 17.44 31.43
N ARG A 1178 18.17 18.10 30.42
CA ARG A 1178 17.54 19.10 29.52
C ARG A 1178 16.93 18.44 28.27
N PHE A 1179 16.31 19.23 27.40
CA PHE A 1179 15.57 18.85 26.18
C PHE A 1179 14.16 18.29 26.46
N GLN A 1180 13.47 18.88 27.43
CA GLN A 1180 12.17 18.40 27.89
C GLN A 1180 11.00 18.62 26.92
N SER A 1181 11.17 19.40 25.85
CA SER A 1181 10.18 19.53 24.76
C SER A 1181 10.24 18.43 23.68
N SER A 1182 11.25 17.56 23.67
CA SER A 1182 11.42 16.54 22.63
C SER A 1182 10.22 15.58 22.52
N HIS A 1183 9.78 15.28 21.29
CA HIS A 1183 8.76 14.27 21.02
C HIS A 1183 9.33 12.85 20.96
N PHE A 1184 10.66 12.69 20.92
CA PHE A 1184 11.37 11.41 20.92
C PHE A 1184 12.31 11.34 22.13
N LYS A 1185 11.75 11.21 23.34
CA LYS A 1185 12.55 11.12 24.58
C LYS A 1185 13.08 9.71 24.80
N LEU A 1186 14.37 9.60 25.14
CA LEU A 1186 15.01 8.38 25.63
C LEU A 1186 14.65 8.07 27.10
N GLY A 1187 14.23 9.09 27.86
CA GLY A 1187 13.79 8.96 29.25
C GLY A 1187 14.85 8.29 30.12
N LYS A 1188 14.50 7.21 30.83
CA LYS A 1188 15.43 6.48 31.71
C LYS A 1188 16.66 5.90 30.99
N TYR A 1189 16.61 5.74 29.67
CA TYR A 1189 17.73 5.23 28.88
C TYR A 1189 18.69 6.31 28.38
N ALA A 1190 18.36 7.61 28.54
CA ALA A 1190 19.15 8.73 28.04
C ALA A 1190 20.62 8.69 28.49
N LYS A 1191 20.87 8.72 29.81
CA LYS A 1191 22.22 8.71 30.38
C LYS A 1191 23.04 7.45 30.00
N PRO A 1192 22.50 6.21 30.09
CA PRO A 1192 23.16 5.03 29.53
C PRO A 1192 23.48 5.14 28.04
N PHE A 1193 22.54 5.61 27.21
CA PHE A 1193 22.74 5.73 25.76
C PHE A 1193 23.78 6.79 25.40
N TYR A 1194 23.84 7.91 26.12
CA TYR A 1194 24.90 8.91 25.96
C TYR A 1194 26.28 8.30 26.29
N VAL A 1195 26.42 7.54 27.39
CA VAL A 1195 27.68 6.85 27.74
C VAL A 1195 28.09 5.86 26.64
N CYS A 1196 27.17 5.01 26.18
CA CYS A 1196 27.43 4.06 25.10
C CYS A 1196 27.84 4.75 23.79
N ALA A 1197 27.15 5.83 23.40
CA ALA A 1197 27.48 6.59 22.21
C ALA A 1197 28.86 7.27 22.33
N VAL A 1198 29.21 7.85 23.48
CA VAL A 1198 30.55 8.43 23.72
C VAL A 1198 31.63 7.37 23.57
N LEU A 1199 31.51 6.25 24.28
CA LEU A 1199 32.53 5.20 24.29
C LEU A 1199 32.70 4.54 22.92
N PHE A 1200 31.61 4.27 22.21
CA PHE A 1200 31.67 3.63 20.90
C PHE A 1200 32.19 4.58 19.80
N ASN A 1201 31.71 5.83 19.73
CA ASN A 1201 32.23 6.78 18.72
C ASN A 1201 33.69 7.17 19.02
N ALA A 1202 34.13 7.16 20.29
CA ALA A 1202 35.55 7.30 20.62
C ALA A 1202 36.41 6.11 20.15
N LEU A 1203 35.88 4.88 20.23
CA LEU A 1203 36.54 3.69 19.69
C LEU A 1203 36.64 3.72 18.15
N VAL A 1204 35.55 4.05 17.46
CA VAL A 1204 35.54 4.20 15.99
C VAL A 1204 36.48 5.33 15.56
N PHE A 1205 36.44 6.49 16.22
CA PHE A 1205 37.37 7.59 15.95
C PHE A 1205 38.84 7.17 16.12
N ALA A 1206 39.16 6.40 17.17
CA ALA A 1206 40.52 5.88 17.39
C ALA A 1206 40.97 4.88 16.31
N VAL A 1207 40.03 4.17 15.68
CA VAL A 1207 40.30 3.28 14.54
C VAL A 1207 40.43 4.07 13.23
N ASP A 1208 39.55 5.05 12.97
CA ASP A 1208 39.59 5.87 11.74
C ASP A 1208 40.88 6.71 11.62
N ILE A 1209 41.53 7.05 12.75
CA ILE A 1209 42.84 7.73 12.78
C ILE A 1209 44.04 6.76 12.90
N SER A 1210 43.78 5.45 13.10
CA SER A 1210 44.86 4.44 13.16
C SER A 1210 45.52 4.29 11.79
N PRO A 1211 46.85 4.06 11.73
CA PRO A 1211 47.45 3.38 10.58
C PRO A 1211 46.70 2.08 10.27
N PHE A 1212 46.52 1.79 8.99
CA PHE A 1212 45.89 0.55 8.55
C PHE A 1212 46.90 -0.60 8.43
N GLU A 1213 48.15 -0.29 8.09
CA GLU A 1213 49.24 -1.26 7.91
C GLU A 1213 50.38 -1.00 8.90
N PHE A 1214 51.02 -2.08 9.35
CA PHE A 1214 52.08 -2.11 10.34
C PHE A 1214 53.25 -2.97 9.83
N PRO A 1215 54.52 -2.54 9.97
CA PRO A 1215 54.97 -1.34 10.67
C PRO A 1215 54.69 -0.03 9.91
N VAL A 1216 54.38 1.01 10.68
CA VAL A 1216 54.03 2.34 10.15
C VAL A 1216 55.27 3.00 9.53
N ASN A 1217 55.15 3.45 8.29
CA ASN A 1217 56.18 4.14 7.52
C ASN A 1217 55.59 5.35 6.77
N ALA A 1218 56.39 6.07 5.99
CA ALA A 1218 55.95 7.29 5.31
C ALA A 1218 54.88 7.09 4.22
N GLN A 1219 54.68 5.85 3.74
CA GLN A 1219 53.63 5.47 2.78
C GLN A 1219 52.38 4.93 3.48
N THR A 1220 52.53 4.22 4.61
CA THR A 1220 51.42 3.61 5.38
C THR A 1220 50.86 4.49 6.50
N PHE A 1221 51.38 5.70 6.68
CA PHE A 1221 50.94 6.66 7.69
C PHE A 1221 49.53 7.21 7.39
N ASN A 1222 48.61 7.13 8.36
CA ASN A 1222 47.25 7.66 8.22
C ASN A 1222 47.21 9.19 8.42
N PHE A 1223 47.17 9.91 7.29
CA PHE A 1223 47.07 11.37 7.24
C PHE A 1223 45.74 11.95 7.75
N ALA A 1224 44.69 11.14 7.98
CA ALA A 1224 43.41 11.61 8.51
C ALA A 1224 43.58 12.41 9.81
N THR A 1225 44.47 11.93 10.69
CA THR A 1225 44.86 12.57 11.95
C THR A 1225 45.36 14.01 11.75
N VAL A 1226 46.21 14.23 10.74
CA VAL A 1226 46.80 15.54 10.43
C VAL A 1226 45.75 16.48 9.86
N ILE A 1227 44.88 15.97 8.99
CA ILE A 1227 43.83 16.75 8.32
C ILE A 1227 42.74 17.13 9.34
N PHE A 1228 42.29 16.21 10.18
CA PHE A 1228 41.36 16.48 11.28
C PHE A 1228 41.93 17.51 12.28
N GLY A 1229 43.23 17.41 12.60
CA GLY A 1229 43.95 18.41 13.38
C GLY A 1229 43.92 19.80 12.72
N ALA A 1230 44.24 19.87 11.42
CA ALA A 1230 44.24 21.12 10.66
C ALA A 1230 42.84 21.77 10.58
N ILE A 1231 41.79 20.98 10.31
CA ILE A 1231 40.39 21.46 10.31
C ILE A 1231 40.01 21.99 11.69
N SER A 1232 40.39 21.29 12.77
CA SER A 1232 40.07 21.68 14.15
C SER A 1232 40.80 22.96 14.58
N ILE A 1233 42.07 23.14 14.17
CA ILE A 1233 42.82 24.39 14.36
C ILE A 1233 42.17 25.53 13.56
N PHE A 1234 41.79 25.28 12.31
CA PHE A 1234 41.11 26.27 11.49
C PHE A 1234 39.74 26.68 12.07
N ALA A 1235 38.98 25.73 12.62
CA ALA A 1235 37.73 26.00 13.31
C ALA A 1235 37.92 26.85 14.58
N PHE A 1236 38.96 26.58 15.37
CA PHE A 1236 39.36 27.40 16.52
C PHE A 1236 39.72 28.84 16.11
N LEU A 1237 40.52 29.01 15.04
CA LEU A 1237 40.87 30.33 14.52
C LEU A 1237 39.64 31.07 13.95
N SER A 1238 38.77 30.36 13.24
CA SER A 1238 37.50 30.88 12.71
C SER A 1238 36.57 31.38 13.83
N TRP A 1239 36.47 30.64 14.94
CA TRP A 1239 35.77 31.07 16.16
C TRP A 1239 36.41 32.33 16.77
N TYR A 1240 37.74 32.31 16.95
CA TYR A 1240 38.49 33.39 17.62
C TYR A 1240 38.41 34.73 16.86
N PHE A 1241 38.49 34.71 15.53
CA PHE A 1241 38.45 35.94 14.71
C PHE A 1241 37.03 36.41 14.35
N THR A 1242 35.98 35.62 14.59
CA THR A 1242 34.61 36.03 14.27
C THR A 1242 33.96 36.76 15.46
N PRO A 1243 33.39 37.98 15.28
CA PRO A 1243 32.68 38.69 16.34
C PRO A 1243 31.44 37.97 16.87
N GLU A 1244 31.14 38.16 18.16
CA GLU A 1244 29.95 37.64 18.88
C GLU A 1244 28.63 38.00 18.17
N GLU A 1245 28.57 39.20 17.58
CA GLU A 1245 27.38 39.74 16.90
C GLU A 1245 27.06 39.06 15.55
N LYS A 1246 28.03 38.35 14.96
CA LYS A 1246 27.86 37.75 13.62
C LYS A 1246 27.28 36.34 13.66
N TRP A 1247 27.65 35.51 14.63
CA TRP A 1247 27.24 34.10 14.64
C TRP A 1247 26.92 33.57 16.04
N LEU A 1248 25.82 32.81 16.13
CA LEU A 1248 25.20 32.31 17.35
C LEU A 1248 25.22 33.38 18.46
N ARG A 1249 24.48 34.47 18.21
CA ARG A 1249 24.36 35.56 19.20
C ARG A 1249 23.85 35.00 20.52
N LYS A 1250 24.37 35.50 21.63
CA LYS A 1250 23.97 35.10 22.99
C LYS A 1250 22.45 35.15 23.19
N ASP A 1251 21.77 36.14 22.62
CA ASP A 1251 20.31 36.28 22.71
C ASP A 1251 19.52 35.29 21.84
N GLN A 1252 20.12 34.79 20.75
CA GLN A 1252 19.53 33.70 19.94
C GLN A 1252 19.74 32.35 20.61
N ILE A 1253 20.93 32.12 21.18
CA ILE A 1253 21.22 30.95 22.02
C ILE A 1253 20.22 30.90 23.19
N LEU A 1254 20.12 31.97 23.99
CA LEU A 1254 19.20 32.02 25.14
C LEU A 1254 17.75 31.71 24.74
N LYS A 1255 17.25 32.27 23.63
CA LYS A 1255 15.89 32.01 23.13
C LYS A 1255 15.70 30.59 22.60
N ALA A 1256 16.73 29.94 22.06
CA ALA A 1256 16.68 28.55 21.67
C ALA A 1256 16.61 27.63 22.91
N TYR A 1257 17.50 27.85 23.90
CA TYR A 1257 17.51 27.13 25.17
C TYR A 1257 16.19 27.28 25.94
N GLU A 1258 15.64 28.49 26.04
CA GLU A 1258 14.36 28.76 26.72
C GLU A 1258 13.21 27.98 26.04
N ALA A 1259 13.15 28.00 24.70
CA ALA A 1259 12.11 27.29 23.95
C ALA A 1259 12.22 25.76 23.99
N VAL A 1260 13.44 25.22 24.18
CA VAL A 1260 13.70 23.77 24.26
C VAL A 1260 13.27 23.17 25.59
N ASP A 1261 13.28 23.92 26.69
CA ASP A 1261 12.96 23.39 28.03
C ASP A 1261 11.65 23.90 28.63
N HIS A 1262 11.15 25.09 28.26
CA HIS A 1262 9.87 25.64 28.75
C HIS A 1262 8.83 25.76 27.62
N PRO A 1263 8.22 24.63 27.17
CA PRO A 1263 7.21 24.67 26.13
C PRO A 1263 5.83 25.16 26.60
N GLU A 1264 5.58 25.35 27.90
CA GLU A 1264 4.23 25.54 28.48
C GLU A 1264 4.01 26.82 29.32
N ASP A 1265 5.05 27.60 29.64
CA ASP A 1265 4.97 28.81 30.49
C ASP A 1265 5.05 30.14 29.69
N GLU A 1266 4.17 30.34 28.70
CA GLU A 1266 3.67 31.65 28.16
C GLU A 1266 2.67 31.41 27.01
#